data_AF-A0AA41DLD7-F1
#
_entry.id   AF-A0AA41DLD7-F1
#
_cell.length_a   1.000
_cell.length_b   1.000
_cell.length_c   1.000
_cell.angle_alpha   90.00
_cell.angle_beta   90.00
_cell.angle_gamma   90.00
#
_symmetry.space_group_name_H-M   'P 1'
#
loop_
_entity.id
_entity.type
_entity.pdbx_description
1 polymer ?
#
loop_
_entity_poly.entity_id
_entity_poly.type
_entity_poly.pdbx_seq_one_letter_code
_entity_poly.pdbx_strand_id
1 'polypeptide(L)'
;MRRIRLLAAISAGLALAAGAVAPVPALASTPRPDAAAPSADHGTATDHGTATVKLITGDSVTVTRAGDGRQAASVTPGPGRRGVLFRTLEQDGHVTVLPSDADALVAAGRLDRDLFDVTALLAQRYDTAHTDALPLIVERAEGVAASSVNALTDLARDASVRELDSIDARAVRVDEAELGRFWKRLVPAGGQRAKAAAATPRVWLDGRVGASLDRSTAQIGAPDVWTAGYRGDGVKVAVLDTGADQSHPDLAGRVAAAKDFSGSSGTNDVFGHGTHVASIVGGSGAASGGSRQGVAPAARLLVGKVLGDDGFGSESQVIAGMEWAADQGADVVNMSLGSSGATDGTDPMSQALNDLSRRTGTLFVVAAGNEGEQGPRTVGSPGAADAALTVGAVDRDDSLAPFSSRGPRLGDDAVKPDVTAPGVGIVAARAAGSAMGDPVDEHYTAASGTSMATPHVAGAAALLAQRHPDWTGAQLKDALISTAVTVDGQKVTEQGGGRIDVRAAGLGAVTATGTLVMGPFTSRDTEPVTSRVRYTNSSDEAVTLSLAVELATEGGKAPAEGSARLGSDSVRVPAGSSAEVPLTVDPARAGQGKFYGYVTATTADGSVAAHTTLSLVVHGPTHRITVRTIDKDGEQVADLPTIWGAEGFVGYSDPAAAVAEVEEGVYQLNTSWTTSAEDGEELRHVVLPEVKVTKDMTVTLDARKTVPVEIRTPRPAEQRGILSYQTYREIGGRSLTQGTMYFDIAKRLYISPTAKVTEGTFEFASRWQLVAPLVEAKVSRTGFDLGAYYMPASPLLPERGATLTAVDAGVAADADFSRARGRVAVVDNPTGAGERALVERAAAAGVSAVILVHFNDTGWTRWRPTGDRNALPTLRIGKGTGAELLARIARGSTSVRFSGTARSPYLYDVMQVSEQQVPRKVVHSVSARNSAVVRTTYADNGVTGWASEQRFGWRPYQNTAWLQYTRFVPLGFERTEYVSAGDTAWQHRVHHTTTFDVDQPLIAGMRDDPRTYRAGVRPRETWQGAVVRPSIPAGTTTPTVRDGNVLRLRVAEFTDSQAGHWSPPSGGDTASAVLYRDGERVDGVGSAWQNVTVPAERARYRLDMETSRDSEAWTRGVATSTSWSFESGRTDAAAPLSLLQLDYDVPVDVRNSVRGTRSHHVDVRVRTQEGLPVPRGVSVRVEASYDDGRTWSSARTHAHGRNAFRASLTPPAHGESWVTLRVTARDAAGDSVRQTVQRAYAVRR
;
A
#
# COMPACT_ATOMS: atom_id res chain seq x y z
N MET A 1 -19.61 -66.57 -19.16
CA MET A 1 -19.23 -67.37 -20.35
C MET A 1 -18.22 -66.60 -21.18
N ARG A 2 -17.27 -67.29 -21.81
CA ARG A 2 -16.76 -67.16 -23.20
C ARG A 2 -16.83 -65.79 -23.92
N ARG A 3 -15.84 -65.36 -24.73
CA ARG A 3 -14.48 -65.84 -25.11
C ARG A 3 -13.71 -64.60 -25.66
N ILE A 4 -12.40 -64.38 -25.45
CA ILE A 4 -11.23 -65.03 -26.13
C ILE A 4 -11.24 -64.73 -27.66
N ARG A 5 -10.19 -64.26 -28.37
CA ARG A 5 -8.70 -64.19 -28.23
C ARG A 5 -8.17 -62.99 -29.11
N LEU A 6 -6.89 -62.71 -29.44
CA LEU A 6 -5.61 -63.46 -29.45
C LEU A 6 -4.37 -62.49 -29.40
N LEU A 7 -3.24 -62.99 -28.85
CA LEU A 7 -1.77 -62.77 -29.07
C LEU A 7 -1.24 -61.64 -30.02
N ALA A 8 0.04 -61.20 -29.98
CA ALA A 8 1.28 -61.70 -29.35
C ALA A 8 2.27 -60.50 -29.10
N ALA A 9 3.09 -60.40 -28.02
CA ALA A 9 4.30 -61.19 -27.66
C ALA A 9 5.61 -60.64 -28.32
N ILE A 10 6.82 -60.67 -27.73
CA ILE A 10 7.29 -61.20 -26.42
C ILE A 10 8.67 -60.56 -26.01
N SER A 11 8.81 -60.16 -24.74
CA SER A 11 9.94 -60.41 -23.79
C SER A 11 11.42 -60.07 -24.11
N ALA A 12 12.40 -60.08 -23.19
CA ALA A 12 12.52 -60.00 -21.71
C ALA A 12 14.04 -59.84 -21.36
N GLY A 13 14.50 -59.56 -20.13
CA GLY A 13 13.81 -59.19 -18.88
C GLY A 13 14.74 -59.31 -17.65
N LEU A 14 14.12 -59.43 -16.46
CA LEU A 14 14.61 -60.09 -15.23
C LEU A 14 15.79 -59.43 -14.46
N ALA A 15 15.89 -59.55 -13.12
CA ALA A 15 15.21 -60.49 -12.21
C ALA A 15 14.65 -59.86 -10.89
N LEU A 16 13.94 -60.71 -10.14
CA LEU A 16 13.41 -60.52 -8.78
C LEU A 16 14.56 -60.67 -7.73
N ALA A 17 14.41 -60.39 -6.42
CA ALA A 17 13.22 -60.56 -5.57
C ALA A 17 13.11 -59.56 -4.40
N ALA A 18 12.00 -59.64 -3.66
CA ALA A 18 11.61 -58.71 -2.61
C ALA A 18 11.84 -59.27 -1.19
N GLY A 19 12.20 -58.39 -0.26
CA GLY A 19 11.96 -58.55 1.18
C GLY A 19 10.92 -57.53 1.62
N ALA A 20 9.90 -57.96 2.39
CA ALA A 20 8.80 -57.09 2.81
C ALA A 20 8.96 -56.68 4.29
N VAL A 21 8.91 -55.37 4.56
CA VAL A 21 8.70 -54.80 5.90
C VAL A 21 7.56 -53.78 5.75
N ALA A 22 6.62 -53.78 6.70
CA ALA A 22 5.43 -52.95 6.64
C ALA A 22 5.76 -51.46 6.92
N PRO A 23 5.02 -50.50 6.33
CA PRO A 23 5.12 -49.10 6.71
C PRO A 23 4.60 -48.90 8.13
N VAL A 24 5.46 -48.40 9.02
CA VAL A 24 5.06 -47.93 10.35
C VAL A 24 4.20 -46.67 10.17
N PRO A 25 3.04 -46.54 10.83
CA PRO A 25 2.22 -45.34 10.72
C PRO A 25 2.95 -44.15 11.34
N ALA A 26 2.96 -43.01 10.64
CA ALA A 26 3.41 -41.76 11.23
C ALA A 26 2.49 -41.41 12.42
N LEU A 27 3.06 -41.30 13.61
CA LEU A 27 2.32 -40.87 14.79
C LEU A 27 1.91 -39.41 14.61
N ALA A 28 0.61 -39.16 14.54
CA ALA A 28 0.08 -37.81 14.57
C ALA A 28 0.37 -37.19 15.95
N SER A 29 1.23 -36.18 15.99
CA SER A 29 1.33 -35.29 17.14
C SER A 29 -0.02 -34.60 17.35
N THR A 30 -0.54 -34.67 18.57
CA THR A 30 -1.77 -33.97 18.92
C THR A 30 -1.56 -32.46 18.83
N PRO A 31 -2.52 -31.68 18.31
CA PRO A 31 -2.51 -30.24 18.47
C PRO A 31 -2.46 -29.90 19.96
N ARG A 32 -1.49 -29.05 20.36
CA ARG A 32 -1.62 -28.30 21.62
C ARG A 32 -2.80 -27.33 21.46
N PRO A 33 -3.54 -27.01 22.53
CA PRO A 33 -4.53 -25.95 22.45
C PRO A 33 -3.80 -24.62 22.28
N ASP A 34 -4.12 -23.88 21.22
CA ASP A 34 -3.60 -22.53 21.01
C ASP A 34 -4.05 -21.63 22.17
N ALA A 35 -3.10 -20.95 22.80
CA ALA A 35 -3.41 -19.89 23.74
C ALA A 35 -4.04 -18.72 22.98
N ALA A 36 -5.05 -18.07 23.58
CA ALA A 36 -5.76 -16.99 22.93
C ALA A 36 -4.82 -15.79 22.68
N ALA A 37 -4.65 -15.41 21.41
CA ALA A 37 -3.96 -14.19 21.04
C ALA A 37 -4.70 -12.97 21.65
N PRO A 38 -4.00 -11.97 22.19
CA PRO A 38 -4.62 -10.71 22.62
C PRO A 38 -5.39 -10.05 21.48
N SER A 39 -6.56 -9.48 21.78
CA SER A 39 -7.36 -8.76 20.80
C SER A 39 -6.82 -7.34 20.63
N ALA A 40 -6.30 -7.03 19.44
CA ALA A 40 -5.91 -5.68 19.07
C ALA A 40 -7.16 -4.78 18.98
N ASP A 41 -7.34 -3.91 19.96
CA ASP A 41 -8.51 -3.02 20.07
C ASP A 41 -8.31 -1.77 19.20
N HIS A 42 -8.53 -1.92 17.89
CA HIS A 42 -8.32 -0.85 16.91
C HIS A 42 -9.37 0.28 17.07
N GLY A 43 -8.88 1.48 17.38
CA GLY A 43 -9.68 2.70 17.43
C GLY A 43 -10.39 3.06 16.12
N THR A 44 -11.60 3.61 16.24
CA THR A 44 -12.38 4.34 15.21
C THR A 44 -12.36 3.80 13.78
N ALA A 45 -13.42 3.07 13.40
CA ALA A 45 -13.53 2.44 12.09
C ALA A 45 -13.88 3.40 10.93
N THR A 46 -12.86 3.76 10.14
CA THR A 46 -12.93 4.14 8.71
C THR A 46 -11.80 3.37 7.99
N ASP A 47 -11.90 2.88 6.76
CA ASP A 47 -12.87 3.13 5.68
C ASP A 47 -12.90 1.92 4.71
N HIS A 48 -13.92 1.79 3.86
CA HIS A 48 -13.84 1.01 2.60
C HIS A 48 -13.31 1.86 1.44
N GLY A 49 -12.34 2.72 1.79
CA GLY A 49 -12.06 3.95 1.09
C GLY A 49 -11.48 3.79 -0.31
N THR A 50 -11.85 4.76 -1.13
CA THR A 50 -11.01 5.24 -2.23
C THR A 50 -10.25 6.44 -1.71
N ALA A 51 -8.91 6.36 -1.67
CA ALA A 51 -8.05 7.47 -1.28
C ALA A 51 -7.11 7.83 -2.44
N THR A 52 -6.83 9.12 -2.63
CA THR A 52 -6.08 9.64 -3.79
C THR A 52 -4.95 10.55 -3.34
N VAL A 53 -3.71 10.19 -3.69
CA VAL A 53 -2.47 10.92 -3.41
C VAL A 53 -2.02 11.71 -4.63
N LYS A 54 -1.41 12.87 -4.42
CA LYS A 54 -0.63 13.60 -5.45
C LYS A 54 0.85 13.26 -5.35
N LEU A 55 1.44 12.90 -6.48
CA LEU A 55 2.89 12.74 -6.62
C LEU A 55 3.53 14.09 -6.95
N ILE A 56 4.83 14.25 -6.63
CA ILE A 56 5.64 15.44 -6.93
C ILE A 56 5.59 15.90 -8.40
N THR A 57 5.28 14.98 -9.33
CA THR A 57 5.12 15.24 -10.77
C THR A 57 3.81 15.93 -11.17
N GLY A 58 2.86 16.07 -10.23
CA GLY A 58 1.47 16.45 -10.47
C GLY A 58 0.57 15.31 -10.98
N ASP A 59 1.13 14.11 -11.17
CA ASP A 59 0.36 12.88 -11.39
C ASP A 59 -0.40 12.51 -10.09
N SER A 60 -1.51 11.77 -10.21
CA SER A 60 -2.36 11.43 -9.04
C SER A 60 -2.59 9.91 -8.97
N VAL A 61 -2.30 9.28 -7.83
CA VAL A 61 -2.53 7.84 -7.64
C VAL A 61 -3.71 7.62 -6.73
N THR A 62 -4.67 6.82 -7.19
CA THR A 62 -5.86 6.43 -6.44
C THR A 62 -5.78 4.97 -6.04
N VAL A 63 -5.95 4.70 -4.75
CA VAL A 63 -5.98 3.35 -4.15
C VAL A 63 -7.39 3.05 -3.65
N THR A 64 -7.85 1.81 -3.78
CA THR A 64 -9.14 1.37 -3.23
C THR A 64 -9.03 -0.05 -2.66
N ARG A 65 -9.57 -0.28 -1.46
CA ARG A 65 -9.52 -1.60 -0.80
C ARG A 65 -10.70 -2.52 -1.19
N ALA A 66 -10.45 -3.82 -1.20
CA ALA A 66 -11.41 -4.91 -1.40
C ALA A 66 -11.77 -5.58 -0.05
N GLY A 67 -12.82 -6.41 -0.05
CA GLY A 67 -13.33 -7.06 1.17
C GLY A 67 -12.41 -8.14 1.77
N ASP A 68 -11.42 -8.61 1.03
CA ASP A 68 -10.41 -9.59 1.47
C ASP A 68 -9.08 -8.95 1.93
N GLY A 69 -9.05 -7.61 2.08
CA GLY A 69 -7.86 -6.84 2.46
C GLY A 69 -6.95 -6.47 1.28
N ARG A 70 -7.12 -7.08 0.10
CA ARG A 70 -6.38 -6.68 -1.11
C ARG A 70 -6.72 -5.26 -1.53
N GLN A 71 -5.79 -4.63 -2.25
CA GLN A 71 -5.94 -3.25 -2.71
C GLN A 71 -5.88 -3.19 -4.24
N ALA A 72 -6.30 -2.06 -4.81
CA ALA A 72 -6.13 -1.75 -6.22
C ALA A 72 -5.65 -0.31 -6.40
N ALA A 73 -4.56 -0.11 -7.13
CA ALA A 73 -3.91 1.18 -7.34
C ALA A 73 -3.97 1.63 -8.81
N SER A 74 -3.99 2.92 -9.07
CA SER A 74 -4.34 3.44 -10.40
C SER A 74 -3.90 4.89 -10.60
N VAL A 75 -3.45 5.24 -11.81
CA VAL A 75 -2.68 6.46 -12.04
C VAL A 75 -3.40 7.43 -12.98
N THR A 76 -3.35 8.70 -12.63
CA THR A 76 -3.87 9.84 -13.39
C THR A 76 -2.70 10.70 -13.84
N PRO A 77 -2.31 10.66 -15.13
CA PRO A 77 -1.26 11.54 -15.63
C PRO A 77 -1.67 13.01 -15.55
N GLY A 78 -0.79 13.85 -15.01
CA GLY A 78 -1.00 15.29 -14.89
C GLY A 78 -1.07 16.03 -16.23
N PRO A 79 -1.40 17.32 -16.25
CA PRO A 79 -1.57 18.10 -17.49
C PRO A 79 -0.32 18.09 -18.40
N GLY A 80 -0.45 17.40 -19.53
CA GLY A 80 0.61 17.19 -20.53
C GLY A 80 1.40 15.89 -20.38
N ARG A 81 1.16 15.07 -19.34
CA ARG A 81 1.96 13.87 -19.01
C ARG A 81 1.42 12.55 -19.56
N ARG A 82 0.40 12.56 -20.43
CA ARG A 82 -0.27 11.35 -20.96
C ARG A 82 0.60 10.42 -21.83
N GLY A 83 1.84 10.81 -22.17
CA GLY A 83 2.83 9.98 -22.84
C GLY A 83 3.95 9.46 -21.92
N VAL A 84 3.88 9.72 -20.61
CA VAL A 84 4.85 9.19 -19.63
C VAL A 84 4.51 7.75 -19.29
N LEU A 85 5.53 6.89 -19.23
CA LEU A 85 5.42 5.51 -18.79
C LEU A 85 5.46 5.49 -17.26
N PHE A 86 4.58 4.71 -16.62
CA PHE A 86 4.56 4.56 -15.16
C PHE A 86 4.98 3.15 -14.78
N ARG A 87 5.97 3.05 -13.89
CA ARG A 87 6.36 1.82 -13.21
C ARG A 87 5.60 1.74 -11.88
N THR A 88 4.92 0.63 -11.60
CA THR A 88 4.39 0.35 -10.26
C THR A 88 5.20 -0.77 -9.65
N LEU A 89 5.63 -0.58 -8.40
CA LEU A 89 6.51 -1.49 -7.67
C LEU A 89 5.74 -1.98 -6.44
N GLU A 90 5.65 -3.29 -6.23
CA GLU A 90 5.34 -3.85 -4.90
C GLU A 90 6.57 -4.55 -4.38
N GLN A 91 7.05 -4.05 -3.25
CA GLN A 91 8.11 -4.64 -2.46
C GLN A 91 7.57 -4.76 -1.04
N ASP A 92 7.60 -5.97 -0.50
CA ASP A 92 7.33 -6.26 0.92
C ASP A 92 5.99 -5.67 1.45
N GLY A 93 5.01 -5.44 0.56
CA GLY A 93 3.66 -4.90 0.83
C GLY A 93 3.47 -3.40 0.48
N HIS A 94 4.54 -2.65 0.26
CA HIS A 94 4.50 -1.22 -0.09
C HIS A 94 4.28 -1.01 -1.60
N VAL A 95 3.57 0.06 -2.00
CA VAL A 95 3.17 0.31 -3.39
C VAL A 95 3.74 1.63 -3.90
N THR A 96 4.91 1.57 -4.55
CA THR A 96 5.53 2.73 -5.20
C THR A 96 4.99 2.93 -6.63
N VAL A 97 4.72 4.17 -7.04
CA VAL A 97 4.37 4.53 -8.44
C VAL A 97 5.38 5.55 -8.97
N LEU A 98 6.36 5.07 -9.73
CA LEU A 98 7.47 5.87 -10.26
C LEU A 98 7.26 6.20 -11.76
N PRO A 99 7.17 7.49 -12.14
CA PRO A 99 7.11 7.91 -13.54
C PRO A 99 8.48 7.77 -14.24
N SER A 100 8.48 7.44 -15.53
CA SER A 100 9.71 7.12 -16.29
C SER A 100 10.65 8.30 -16.53
N ASP A 101 10.17 9.53 -16.31
CA ASP A 101 11.00 10.74 -16.30
C ASP A 101 11.56 11.08 -14.92
N ALA A 102 11.14 10.38 -13.86
CA ALA A 102 11.73 10.40 -12.53
C ALA A 102 12.78 9.28 -12.31
N ASP A 103 12.68 8.16 -13.04
CA ASP A 103 13.58 6.98 -12.97
C ASP A 103 15.06 7.34 -12.75
N ALA A 104 15.61 8.19 -13.64
CA ALA A 104 17.03 8.53 -13.65
C ALA A 104 17.46 9.49 -12.52
N LEU A 105 16.52 10.18 -11.88
CA LEU A 105 16.78 11.03 -10.72
C LEU A 105 16.72 10.22 -9.42
N VAL A 106 15.75 9.32 -9.28
CA VAL A 106 15.70 8.39 -8.13
C VAL A 106 16.91 7.45 -8.15
N ALA A 107 17.25 6.86 -9.30
CA ALA A 107 18.43 6.00 -9.45
C ALA A 107 19.78 6.71 -9.24
N ALA A 108 19.81 8.04 -9.30
CA ALA A 108 21.00 8.87 -9.06
C ALA A 108 20.97 9.56 -7.67
N GLY A 109 20.03 9.22 -6.78
CA GLY A 109 19.91 9.84 -5.46
C GLY A 109 19.66 11.35 -5.52
N ARG A 110 18.86 11.80 -6.50
CA ARG A 110 18.42 13.19 -6.74
C ARG A 110 16.92 13.39 -6.52
N LEU A 111 16.18 12.30 -6.40
CA LEU A 111 14.82 12.29 -5.87
C LEU A 111 14.74 11.16 -4.84
N ASP A 112 14.19 11.51 -3.69
CA ASP A 112 13.66 10.55 -2.73
C ASP A 112 12.61 9.65 -3.38
N ARG A 113 12.53 8.42 -2.90
CA ARG A 113 11.61 7.39 -3.35
C ARG A 113 10.26 7.48 -2.64
N ASP A 114 10.20 8.04 -1.44
CA ASP A 114 8.97 8.11 -0.64
C ASP A 114 7.98 9.14 -1.21
N LEU A 115 8.49 10.12 -1.95
CA LEU A 115 7.73 10.97 -2.89
C LEU A 115 6.90 10.20 -3.93
N PHE A 116 7.13 8.89 -4.06
CA PHE A 116 6.45 7.97 -4.95
C PHE A 116 5.86 6.74 -4.23
N ASP A 117 6.08 6.54 -2.93
CA ASP A 117 5.46 5.44 -2.17
C ASP A 117 4.04 5.84 -1.74
N VAL A 118 3.06 5.27 -2.41
CA VAL A 118 1.65 5.55 -2.20
C VAL A 118 1.14 4.89 -0.91
N THR A 119 1.76 3.80 -0.44
CA THR A 119 1.45 3.23 0.88
C THR A 119 1.90 4.18 1.98
N ALA A 120 3.14 4.67 1.92
CA ALA A 120 3.68 5.62 2.90
C ALA A 120 2.92 6.96 2.90
N LEU A 121 2.69 7.54 1.72
CA LEU A 121 1.95 8.80 1.57
C LEU A 121 0.49 8.68 2.06
N LEU A 122 -0.15 7.50 1.93
CA LEU A 122 -1.48 7.25 2.52
C LEU A 122 -1.43 7.11 4.05
N ALA A 123 -0.45 6.40 4.60
CA ALA A 123 -0.29 6.25 6.05
C ALA A 123 -0.06 7.61 6.72
N GLN A 124 0.76 8.47 6.11
CA GLN A 124 1.06 9.83 6.57
C GLN A 124 -0.04 10.87 6.24
N ARG A 125 -1.20 10.44 5.70
CA ARG A 125 -2.33 11.30 5.33
C ARG A 125 -1.93 12.44 4.37
N TYR A 126 -1.17 12.12 3.33
CA TYR A 126 -0.88 13.00 2.19
C TYR A 126 -1.76 12.69 0.96
N ASP A 127 -2.96 12.19 1.22
CA ASP A 127 -4.05 12.16 0.26
C ASP A 127 -4.85 13.47 0.24
N THR A 128 -5.56 13.67 -0.87
CA THR A 128 -6.45 14.79 -1.21
C THR A 128 -7.60 15.05 -0.23
N ALA A 129 -7.90 14.15 0.72
CA ALA A 129 -8.87 14.42 1.78
C ALA A 129 -8.22 14.99 3.06
N HIS A 130 -6.88 14.97 3.17
CA HIS A 130 -6.13 15.35 4.37
C HIS A 130 -5.01 16.39 4.13
N THR A 131 -4.68 16.74 2.89
CA THR A 131 -3.76 17.84 2.53
C THR A 131 -4.17 18.55 1.24
N ASP A 132 -3.80 19.83 1.10
CA ASP A 132 -3.97 20.65 -0.11
C ASP A 132 -2.64 20.96 -0.85
N ALA A 133 -1.53 20.52 -0.25
CA ALA A 133 -0.17 20.72 -0.72
C ALA A 133 0.72 19.53 -0.31
N LEU A 134 1.71 19.22 -1.15
CA LEU A 134 2.76 18.26 -0.83
C LEU A 134 3.94 19.01 -0.18
N PRO A 135 4.33 18.68 1.06
CA PRO A 135 5.53 19.25 1.67
C PRO A 135 6.78 18.50 1.18
N LEU A 136 7.84 19.24 0.89
CA LEU A 136 9.07 18.78 0.24
C LEU A 136 10.29 19.46 0.86
N ILE A 137 11.46 18.81 0.82
CA ILE A 137 12.77 19.43 1.12
C ILE A 137 13.63 19.44 -0.14
N VAL A 138 14.02 20.62 -0.62
CA VAL A 138 14.80 20.84 -1.85
C VAL A 138 16.27 21.15 -1.50
N GLU A 139 17.17 20.20 -1.69
CA GLU A 139 18.58 20.23 -1.29
C GLU A 139 19.52 20.54 -2.46
N ARG A 140 20.47 21.47 -2.25
CA ARG A 140 21.48 21.86 -3.24
C ARG A 140 22.69 20.92 -3.21
N ALA A 141 22.47 19.69 -3.68
CA ALA A 141 23.54 18.70 -3.86
C ALA A 141 24.78 19.27 -4.59
N GLU A 142 25.96 18.73 -4.26
CA GLU A 142 27.26 19.27 -4.70
C GLU A 142 27.34 19.48 -6.23
N GLY A 143 27.91 20.62 -6.64
CA GLY A 143 28.02 21.04 -8.04
C GLY A 143 26.78 21.74 -8.62
N VAL A 144 25.67 21.82 -7.88
CA VAL A 144 24.46 22.54 -8.33
C VAL A 144 24.54 24.04 -8.01
N ALA A 145 24.08 24.88 -8.94
CA ALA A 145 23.99 26.33 -8.72
C ALA A 145 22.78 26.70 -7.85
N ALA A 146 22.95 27.66 -6.94
CA ALA A 146 21.86 28.15 -6.07
C ALA A 146 20.65 28.67 -6.85
N SER A 147 20.85 29.19 -8.06
CA SER A 147 19.79 29.60 -8.98
C SER A 147 18.81 28.47 -9.33
N SER A 148 19.23 27.21 -9.29
CA SER A 148 18.34 26.05 -9.53
C SER A 148 17.41 25.78 -8.35
N VAL A 149 17.87 26.00 -7.12
CA VAL A 149 17.06 25.85 -5.90
C VAL A 149 16.13 27.06 -5.71
N ASN A 150 16.61 28.27 -5.97
CA ASN A 150 15.76 29.47 -6.06
C ASN A 150 14.63 29.23 -7.08
N ALA A 151 14.96 28.80 -8.29
CA ALA A 151 14.00 28.52 -9.34
C ALA A 151 12.88 27.54 -8.94
N LEU A 152 13.15 26.55 -8.09
CA LEU A 152 12.15 25.62 -7.57
C LEU A 152 11.32 26.22 -6.43
N THR A 153 11.96 26.98 -5.55
CA THR A 153 11.32 27.57 -4.37
C THR A 153 10.51 28.84 -4.69
N ASP A 154 10.74 29.47 -5.84
CA ASP A 154 9.83 30.43 -6.49
C ASP A 154 8.41 29.86 -6.77
N LEU A 155 8.22 28.53 -6.69
CA LEU A 155 6.95 27.83 -6.95
C LEU A 155 6.31 27.23 -5.67
N ALA A 156 6.87 27.54 -4.51
CA ALA A 156 6.27 27.22 -3.23
C ALA A 156 5.17 28.23 -2.85
N ARG A 157 4.32 27.88 -1.90
CA ARG A 157 3.39 28.82 -1.27
C ARG A 157 4.21 29.86 -0.49
N ASP A 158 4.03 31.17 -0.72
CA ASP A 158 4.94 32.25 -0.26
C ASP A 158 5.37 32.16 1.22
N ALA A 159 4.46 31.76 2.12
CA ALA A 159 4.71 31.64 3.55
C ALA A 159 5.23 30.26 4.02
N SER A 160 5.67 29.40 3.09
CA SER A 160 6.07 28.01 3.36
C SER A 160 7.53 27.67 3.05
N VAL A 161 8.31 28.61 2.50
CA VAL A 161 9.74 28.41 2.28
C VAL A 161 10.49 28.58 3.60
N ARG A 162 11.14 27.52 4.06
CA ARG A 162 12.00 27.48 5.25
C ARG A 162 13.39 27.01 4.82
N GLU A 163 14.37 27.90 4.85
CA GLU A 163 15.79 27.56 4.59
C GLU A 163 16.26 26.51 5.61
N LEU A 164 17.08 25.56 5.17
CA LEU A 164 17.69 24.48 5.95
C LEU A 164 19.19 24.49 5.68
N ASP A 165 19.86 25.55 6.17
CA ASP A 165 21.26 25.86 5.86
C ASP A 165 22.24 24.71 6.19
N SER A 166 21.92 23.86 7.16
CA SER A 166 22.74 22.70 7.57
C SER A 166 22.92 21.64 6.47
N ILE A 167 22.04 21.64 5.46
CA ILE A 167 22.07 20.74 4.31
C ILE A 167 21.99 21.50 2.97
N ASP A 168 22.24 22.82 2.95
CA ASP A 168 22.12 23.68 1.75
C ASP A 168 20.74 23.49 1.05
N ALA A 169 19.67 23.38 1.85
CA ALA A 169 18.33 22.98 1.38
C ALA A 169 17.22 23.95 1.78
N ARG A 170 16.00 23.68 1.31
CA ARG A 170 14.77 24.42 1.65
C ARG A 170 13.59 23.50 1.82
N ALA A 171 12.96 23.48 3.00
CA ALA A 171 11.62 22.94 3.12
C ALA A 171 10.62 23.89 2.42
N VAL A 172 9.66 23.33 1.69
CA VAL A 172 8.63 24.06 0.94
C VAL A 172 7.32 23.28 0.93
N ARG A 173 6.18 23.99 0.90
CA ARG A 173 4.89 23.37 0.54
C ARG A 173 4.53 23.77 -0.88
N VAL A 174 4.33 22.79 -1.74
CA VAL A 174 3.91 22.98 -3.13
C VAL A 174 2.45 22.56 -3.25
N ASP A 175 1.58 23.54 -3.48
CA ASP A 175 0.15 23.33 -3.68
C ASP A 175 -0.11 22.39 -4.87
N GLU A 176 -1.16 21.57 -4.82
CA GLU A 176 -1.38 20.50 -5.83
C GLU A 176 -1.41 21.01 -7.29
N ALA A 177 -1.83 22.25 -7.49
CA ALA A 177 -1.88 22.92 -8.80
C ALA A 177 -0.49 23.28 -9.36
N GLU A 178 0.50 23.48 -8.49
CA GLU A 178 1.85 23.93 -8.83
C GLU A 178 2.83 22.77 -9.06
N LEU A 179 2.55 21.56 -8.54
CA LEU A 179 3.38 20.35 -8.73
C LEU A 179 3.73 20.10 -10.21
N GLY A 180 2.77 20.30 -11.12
CA GLY A 180 2.97 20.17 -12.57
C GLY A 180 3.80 21.28 -13.23
N ARG A 181 4.12 22.36 -12.50
CA ARG A 181 5.11 23.39 -12.87
C ARG A 181 6.45 23.11 -12.19
N PHE A 182 6.43 22.80 -10.89
CA PHE A 182 7.60 22.39 -10.10
C PHE A 182 8.37 21.27 -10.81
N TRP A 183 7.67 20.24 -11.28
CA TRP A 183 8.27 19.16 -12.06
C TRP A 183 8.98 19.62 -13.34
N LYS A 184 8.38 20.55 -14.09
CA LYS A 184 8.96 21.08 -15.34
C LYS A 184 10.15 22.01 -15.10
N ARG A 185 10.22 22.59 -13.90
CA ARG A 185 11.32 23.43 -13.41
C ARG A 185 12.49 22.56 -12.94
N LEU A 186 12.19 21.42 -12.30
CA LEU A 186 13.15 20.39 -11.88
C LEU A 186 13.72 19.62 -13.08
N VAL A 187 12.88 19.27 -14.06
CA VAL A 187 13.22 18.42 -15.21
C VAL A 187 12.88 19.14 -16.54
N PRO A 188 13.78 20.00 -17.06
CA PRO A 188 13.59 20.65 -18.35
C PRO A 188 13.62 19.63 -19.52
N ALA A 189 12.69 19.79 -20.47
CA ALA A 189 12.57 18.87 -21.60
C ALA A 189 13.73 19.01 -22.61
N GLY A 190 14.38 17.89 -22.97
CA GLY A 190 15.27 17.79 -24.15
C GLY A 190 16.76 17.53 -23.90
N GLY A 191 17.18 17.22 -22.66
CA GLY A 191 18.60 16.95 -22.32
C GLY A 191 19.01 15.47 -22.31
N GLN A 192 20.32 15.20 -22.43
CA GLN A 192 20.91 13.88 -22.21
C GLN A 192 20.73 13.44 -20.75
N ARG A 193 19.96 12.37 -20.49
CA ARG A 193 19.51 11.92 -19.16
C ARG A 193 20.57 12.02 -18.05
N ALA A 194 21.73 11.39 -18.25
CA ALA A 194 22.80 11.34 -17.23
C ALA A 194 23.40 12.71 -16.89
N LYS A 195 23.55 13.63 -17.86
CA LYS A 195 24.11 14.97 -17.60
C LYS A 195 23.12 15.93 -16.94
N ALA A 196 21.82 15.74 -17.13
CA ALA A 196 20.80 16.55 -16.46
C ALA A 196 20.72 16.21 -14.96
N ALA A 197 20.76 14.91 -14.61
CA ALA A 197 20.64 14.44 -13.23
C ALA A 197 21.69 15.06 -12.28
N ALA A 198 22.96 15.13 -12.71
CA ALA A 198 24.03 15.72 -11.91
C ALA A 198 23.82 17.21 -11.54
N ALA A 199 23.04 17.95 -12.34
CA ALA A 199 22.77 19.38 -12.16
C ALA A 199 21.40 19.68 -11.49
N THR A 200 20.63 18.64 -11.14
CA THR A 200 19.25 18.76 -10.63
C THR A 200 19.25 18.73 -9.10
N PRO A 201 18.70 19.73 -8.38
CA PRO A 201 18.57 19.69 -6.92
C PRO A 201 17.98 18.38 -6.41
N ARG A 202 18.45 17.91 -5.25
CA ARG A 202 17.83 16.79 -4.53
C ARG A 202 16.47 17.22 -4.01
N VAL A 203 15.48 16.33 -4.00
CA VAL A 203 14.19 16.60 -3.35
C VAL A 203 13.74 15.40 -2.52
N TRP A 204 13.30 15.67 -1.29
CA TRP A 204 12.83 14.70 -0.29
C TRP A 204 11.38 14.96 0.12
N LEU A 205 10.70 13.94 0.66
CA LEU A 205 9.41 14.09 1.36
C LEU A 205 9.61 14.65 2.78
N ASP A 206 8.63 15.40 3.26
CA ASP A 206 8.52 15.91 4.64
C ASP A 206 7.30 15.26 5.33
N GLY A 207 7.41 14.77 6.57
CA GLY A 207 6.61 13.63 7.08
C GLY A 207 5.54 13.91 8.17
N ARG A 208 4.72 12.89 8.51
CA ARG A 208 3.74 12.93 9.64
C ARG A 208 3.78 11.69 10.57
N VAL A 209 3.39 11.86 11.84
CA VAL A 209 3.39 10.82 12.93
C VAL A 209 2.14 10.91 13.87
N GLY A 210 1.89 9.93 14.77
CA GLY A 210 0.69 9.85 15.64
C GLY A 210 0.72 8.84 16.84
N ALA A 211 -0.36 8.74 17.65
CA ALA A 211 -0.35 8.14 19.02
C ALA A 211 -1.59 7.29 19.48
N SER A 212 -1.50 6.57 20.63
CA SER A 212 -2.55 5.79 21.34
C SER A 212 -2.11 5.18 22.70
N LEU A 213 -2.96 5.26 23.76
CA LEU A 213 -2.93 4.80 25.21
C LEU A 213 -2.40 3.35 25.55
N ASP A 214 -1.95 2.91 26.76
CA ASP A 214 -1.64 3.47 28.13
C ASP A 214 -0.92 2.45 29.10
N ARG A 215 -0.34 2.93 30.23
CA ARG A 215 0.29 2.31 31.47
C ARG A 215 1.75 1.80 31.44
N SER A 216 2.72 2.62 31.88
CA SER A 216 4.16 2.36 31.69
C SER A 216 5.10 2.21 32.91
N THR A 217 5.06 3.06 33.94
CA THR A 217 6.17 3.11 34.93
C THR A 217 6.32 1.84 35.78
N ALA A 218 5.24 1.06 35.93
CA ALA A 218 5.27 -0.26 36.55
C ALA A 218 5.87 -1.36 35.65
N GLN A 219 5.75 -1.24 34.31
CA GLN A 219 6.23 -2.20 33.32
C GLN A 219 7.77 -2.34 33.35
N ILE A 220 8.47 -1.29 33.78
CA ILE A 220 9.94 -1.24 33.90
C ILE A 220 10.44 -1.48 35.34
N GLY A 221 9.58 -1.85 36.30
CA GLY A 221 10.01 -2.17 37.67
C GLY A 221 10.43 -0.98 38.56
N ALA A 222 10.21 0.27 38.14
CA ALA A 222 10.57 1.46 38.93
C ALA A 222 9.98 1.51 40.36
N PRO A 223 8.75 1.01 40.64
CA PRO A 223 8.19 1.01 42.00
C PRO A 223 9.00 0.27 43.06
N ASP A 224 9.69 -0.80 42.71
CA ASP A 224 10.54 -1.55 43.65
C ASP A 224 11.79 -0.74 44.03
N VAL A 225 12.34 0.02 43.07
CA VAL A 225 13.49 0.91 43.27
C VAL A 225 13.12 2.11 44.15
N TRP A 226 11.93 2.67 43.96
CA TRP A 226 11.37 3.69 44.86
C TRP A 226 11.17 3.15 46.28
N THR A 227 10.75 1.89 46.41
CA THR A 227 10.52 1.21 47.70
C THR A 227 11.84 0.92 48.43
N ALA A 228 12.92 0.68 47.68
CA ALA A 228 14.29 0.61 48.21
C ALA A 228 14.89 1.98 48.60
N GLY A 229 14.16 3.08 48.40
CA GLY A 229 14.54 4.43 48.83
C GLY A 229 15.19 5.31 47.75
N TYR A 230 15.38 4.81 46.52
CA TYR A 230 15.97 5.58 45.43
C TYR A 230 14.86 6.23 44.58
N ARG A 231 14.86 7.56 44.47
CA ARG A 231 13.86 8.35 43.71
C ARG A 231 14.50 9.41 42.79
N GLY A 232 15.82 9.40 42.66
CA GLY A 232 16.64 10.35 41.89
C GLY A 232 17.26 11.48 42.72
N ASP A 233 17.24 11.43 44.05
CA ASP A 233 17.71 12.52 44.90
C ASP A 233 19.19 12.85 44.65
N GLY A 234 19.51 14.14 44.54
CA GLY A 234 20.86 14.64 44.26
C GLY A 234 21.24 14.68 42.77
N VAL A 235 20.66 13.79 41.96
CA VAL A 235 20.95 13.66 40.52
C VAL A 235 20.30 14.78 39.71
N LYS A 236 20.97 15.25 38.67
CA LYS A 236 20.47 16.18 37.66
C LYS A 236 20.18 15.46 36.34
N VAL A 237 18.98 15.63 35.83
CA VAL A 237 18.61 15.19 34.47
C VAL A 237 18.29 16.41 33.63
N ALA A 238 19.00 16.59 32.53
CA ALA A 238 18.62 17.58 31.53
C ALA A 238 17.60 17.01 30.55
N VAL A 239 16.66 17.84 30.12
CA VAL A 239 15.68 17.56 29.07
C VAL A 239 15.90 18.58 27.97
N LEU A 240 16.31 18.11 26.80
CA LEU A 240 16.55 18.93 25.60
C LEU A 240 15.36 18.74 24.66
N ASP A 241 14.45 19.71 24.63
CA ASP A 241 13.13 19.56 24.03
C ASP A 241 12.48 20.93 23.71
N THR A 242 11.15 21.02 23.67
CA THR A 242 10.31 22.22 23.41
C THR A 242 10.17 23.16 24.60
N GLY A 243 10.82 22.89 25.73
CA GLY A 243 10.75 23.66 26.97
C GLY A 243 10.08 22.89 28.11
N ALA A 244 9.56 23.60 29.12
CA ALA A 244 8.67 23.00 30.11
C ALA A 244 7.69 24.03 30.70
N ASP A 245 6.42 23.64 30.88
CA ASP A 245 5.48 24.35 31.73
C ASP A 245 5.88 24.17 33.21
N GLN A 246 6.64 25.14 33.71
CA GLN A 246 7.11 25.19 35.10
C GLN A 246 5.99 25.53 36.10
N SER A 247 4.79 25.89 35.63
CA SER A 247 3.62 26.13 36.47
C SER A 247 2.77 24.88 36.67
N HIS A 248 2.92 23.87 35.81
CA HIS A 248 2.22 22.58 35.93
C HIS A 248 2.49 21.93 37.30
N PRO A 249 1.47 21.45 38.04
CA PRO A 249 1.64 20.96 39.42
C PRO A 249 2.73 19.89 39.58
N ASP A 250 2.88 19.01 38.59
CA ASP A 250 3.87 17.94 38.63
C ASP A 250 5.33 18.42 38.48
N LEU A 251 5.55 19.60 37.87
CA LEU A 251 6.86 20.19 37.59
C LEU A 251 7.18 21.42 38.46
N ALA A 252 6.20 21.96 39.19
CA ALA A 252 6.36 23.11 40.06
C ALA A 252 7.52 22.92 41.08
N GLY A 253 8.55 23.76 40.99
CA GLY A 253 9.74 23.70 41.84
C GLY A 253 10.72 22.55 41.54
N ARG A 254 10.49 21.77 40.48
CA ARG A 254 11.35 20.63 40.07
C ARG A 254 12.49 21.06 39.14
N VAL A 255 12.25 22.06 38.29
CA VAL A 255 13.23 22.66 37.38
C VAL A 255 14.21 23.54 38.15
N ALA A 256 15.51 23.23 38.06
CA ALA A 256 16.59 23.93 38.76
C ALA A 256 17.29 25.00 37.91
N ALA A 257 17.32 24.80 36.59
CA ALA A 257 17.73 25.80 35.61
C ALA A 257 17.00 25.55 34.29
N ALA A 258 16.74 26.61 33.53
CA ALA A 258 16.20 26.52 32.18
C ALA A 258 16.88 27.53 31.25
N LYS A 259 17.06 27.18 29.98
CA LYS A 259 17.61 28.08 28.96
C LYS A 259 17.02 27.79 27.58
N ASP A 260 16.77 28.84 26.81
CA ASP A 260 16.29 28.78 25.43
C ASP A 260 17.46 28.87 24.43
N PHE A 261 17.42 28.00 23.44
CA PHE A 261 18.33 27.91 22.28
C PHE A 261 17.55 27.94 20.96
N SER A 262 16.26 27.57 20.99
CA SER A 262 15.34 27.53 19.85
C SER A 262 15.12 28.90 19.19
N GLY A 263 15.34 30.00 19.92
CA GLY A 263 15.05 31.37 19.47
C GLY A 263 13.59 31.78 19.66
N SER A 264 12.84 31.05 20.48
CA SER A 264 11.46 31.36 20.85
C SER A 264 11.40 32.48 21.90
N SER A 265 10.21 32.78 22.45
CA SER A 265 10.04 33.80 23.49
C SER A 265 10.33 33.30 24.92
N GLY A 266 11.26 32.35 25.09
CA GLY A 266 11.70 31.84 26.40
C GLY A 266 11.33 30.38 26.66
N THR A 267 11.66 29.91 27.87
CA THR A 267 11.73 28.47 28.22
C THR A 267 10.39 27.78 28.53
N ASN A 268 9.27 28.49 28.42
CA ASN A 268 7.95 27.88 28.62
C ASN A 268 7.59 27.00 27.44
N ASP A 269 6.90 25.90 27.69
CA ASP A 269 6.46 24.98 26.63
C ASP A 269 5.12 25.40 26.06
N VAL A 270 5.11 25.88 24.81
CA VAL A 270 3.90 26.22 24.05
C VAL A 270 3.36 25.00 23.30
N PHE A 271 4.23 24.04 22.97
CA PHE A 271 3.90 22.89 22.13
C PHE A 271 3.32 21.72 22.95
N GLY A 272 3.90 21.44 24.11
CA GLY A 272 3.46 20.47 25.12
C GLY A 272 4.35 19.23 25.27
N HIS A 273 5.33 19.03 24.40
CA HIS A 273 6.14 17.82 24.33
C HIS A 273 7.20 17.76 25.44
N GLY A 274 7.93 18.85 25.66
CA GLY A 274 8.99 18.92 26.66
C GLY A 274 8.44 18.84 28.08
N THR A 275 7.23 19.34 28.32
CA THR A 275 6.49 19.16 29.56
C THR A 275 6.12 17.70 29.81
N HIS A 276 5.59 17.03 28.79
CA HIS A 276 5.22 15.61 28.84
C HIS A 276 6.45 14.75 29.13
N VAL A 277 7.50 14.89 28.32
CA VAL A 277 8.81 14.24 28.46
C VAL A 277 9.43 14.50 29.84
N ALA A 278 9.53 15.75 30.28
CA ALA A 278 10.10 16.10 31.59
C ALA A 278 9.32 15.51 32.76
N SER A 279 8.00 15.36 32.62
CA SER A 279 7.16 14.72 33.65
C SER A 279 7.33 13.20 33.70
N ILE A 280 7.57 12.53 32.56
CA ILE A 280 7.95 11.11 32.53
C ILE A 280 9.30 10.90 33.24
N VAL A 281 10.28 11.79 33.01
CA VAL A 281 11.57 11.75 33.72
C VAL A 281 11.38 11.93 35.23
N GLY A 282 10.75 13.02 35.67
CA GLY A 282 10.82 13.45 37.08
C GLY A 282 9.64 14.25 37.61
N GLY A 283 8.47 14.14 36.98
CA GLY A 283 7.21 14.71 37.46
C GLY A 283 6.78 14.11 38.79
N SER A 284 6.26 14.94 39.69
CA SER A 284 5.89 14.50 41.05
C SER A 284 4.56 13.73 41.15
N GLY A 285 3.73 13.73 40.09
CA GLY A 285 2.39 13.15 40.12
C GLY A 285 1.37 13.95 40.94
N ALA A 286 1.70 15.18 41.39
CA ALA A 286 0.88 15.97 42.29
C ALA A 286 -0.56 16.19 41.81
N ALA A 287 -0.78 16.46 40.52
CA ALA A 287 -2.11 16.65 39.93
C ALA A 287 -2.96 15.36 39.91
N SER A 288 -2.35 14.19 40.08
CA SER A 288 -3.00 12.87 40.09
C SER A 288 -2.88 12.14 41.44
N GLY A 289 -2.55 12.85 42.52
CA GLY A 289 -2.37 12.26 43.85
C GLY A 289 -1.21 11.25 43.94
N GLY A 290 -0.19 11.40 43.09
CA GLY A 290 0.96 10.52 42.97
C GLY A 290 0.76 9.33 42.00
N SER A 291 -0.43 9.14 41.42
CA SER A 291 -0.70 7.97 40.56
C SER A 291 -0.04 8.03 39.18
N ARG A 292 0.36 9.22 38.71
CA ARG A 292 1.10 9.46 37.45
C ARG A 292 2.48 10.10 37.70
N GLN A 293 3.18 9.74 38.78
CA GLN A 293 4.54 10.20 39.01
C GLN A 293 5.54 9.62 37.97
N GLY A 294 6.55 10.42 37.61
CA GLY A 294 7.64 10.01 36.71
C GLY A 294 8.60 8.99 37.33
N VAL A 295 9.59 8.56 36.54
CA VAL A 295 10.52 7.48 36.93
C VAL A 295 11.51 7.91 38.02
N ALA A 296 12.03 9.14 37.97
CA ALA A 296 12.92 9.73 38.98
C ALA A 296 12.29 10.98 39.64
N PRO A 297 11.21 10.83 40.44
CA PRO A 297 10.36 11.92 40.91
C PRO A 297 11.01 12.84 41.97
N ALA A 298 12.27 12.60 42.36
CA ALA A 298 13.07 13.49 43.20
C ALA A 298 14.19 14.24 42.43
N ALA A 299 14.62 13.76 41.26
CA ALA A 299 15.73 14.32 40.49
C ALA A 299 15.58 15.81 40.14
N ARG A 300 16.68 16.55 40.02
CA ARG A 300 16.67 17.96 39.60
C ARG A 300 16.59 18.05 38.08
N LEU A 301 15.57 18.71 37.56
CA LEU A 301 15.40 18.87 36.12
C LEU A 301 16.13 20.11 35.62
N LEU A 302 16.83 19.99 34.49
CA LEU A 302 17.42 21.11 33.74
C LEU A 302 16.71 21.16 32.38
N VAL A 303 16.17 22.31 31.98
CA VAL A 303 15.32 22.41 30.77
C VAL A 303 16.03 23.22 29.69
N GLY A 304 16.55 22.54 28.68
CA GLY A 304 17.08 23.17 27.47
C GLY A 304 15.99 23.21 26.40
N LYS A 305 15.43 24.38 26.12
CA LYS A 305 14.51 24.54 24.99
C LYS A 305 15.33 24.64 23.70
N VAL A 306 15.58 23.49 23.07
CA VAL A 306 16.29 23.39 21.78
C VAL A 306 15.33 23.28 20.60
N LEU A 307 14.06 22.92 20.87
CA LEU A 307 12.96 22.91 19.90
C LEU A 307 12.04 24.12 20.10
N GLY A 308 11.59 24.71 19.00
CA GLY A 308 10.73 25.89 18.96
C GLY A 308 9.30 25.62 19.41
N ASP A 309 8.47 26.66 19.34
CA ASP A 309 7.04 26.57 19.69
C ASP A 309 6.21 25.83 18.63
N ASP A 310 6.81 25.49 17.47
CA ASP A 310 6.26 24.62 16.43
C ASP A 310 6.68 23.14 16.59
N GLY A 311 7.52 22.81 17.58
CA GLY A 311 8.02 21.46 17.83
C GLY A 311 9.38 21.13 17.19
N PHE A 312 9.99 22.04 16.42
CA PHE A 312 11.20 21.75 15.62
C PHE A 312 12.40 22.60 16.04
N GLY A 313 13.62 22.11 15.81
CA GLY A 313 14.87 22.83 16.08
C GLY A 313 16.03 22.29 15.23
N SER A 314 17.10 23.07 15.09
CA SER A 314 18.26 22.67 14.29
C SER A 314 19.28 21.85 15.08
N GLU A 315 20.09 21.06 14.37
CA GLU A 315 21.21 20.32 14.97
C GLU A 315 22.15 21.21 15.78
N SER A 316 22.38 22.45 15.33
CA SER A 316 23.20 23.43 16.05
C SER A 316 22.57 23.94 17.36
N GLN A 317 21.23 24.04 17.42
CA GLN A 317 20.52 24.36 18.66
C GLN A 317 20.53 23.19 19.64
N VAL A 318 20.38 21.97 19.12
CA VAL A 318 20.50 20.72 19.89
C VAL A 318 21.91 20.58 20.48
N ILE A 319 22.97 20.74 19.68
CA ILE A 319 24.37 20.68 20.14
C ILE A 319 24.65 21.75 21.20
N ALA A 320 24.23 23.00 21.01
CA ALA A 320 24.40 24.05 22.01
C ALA A 320 23.66 23.76 23.33
N GLY A 321 22.52 23.04 23.26
CA GLY A 321 21.81 22.51 24.42
C GLY A 321 22.56 21.36 25.10
N MET A 322 23.17 20.45 24.34
CA MET A 322 23.99 19.34 24.83
C MET A 322 25.24 19.85 25.57
N GLU A 323 25.96 20.81 24.98
CA GLU A 323 27.11 21.47 25.60
C GLU A 323 26.70 22.14 26.92
N TRP A 324 25.63 22.94 26.91
CA TRP A 324 25.13 23.58 28.13
C TRP A 324 24.69 22.58 29.20
N ALA A 325 24.01 21.50 28.84
CA ALA A 325 23.57 20.49 29.80
C ALA A 325 24.76 19.81 30.48
N ALA A 326 25.80 19.47 29.71
CA ALA A 326 27.05 18.94 30.24
C ALA A 326 27.81 19.96 31.10
N ASP A 327 27.86 21.24 30.69
CA ASP A 327 28.46 22.34 31.47
C ASP A 327 27.71 22.70 32.76
N GLN A 328 26.38 22.46 32.81
CA GLN A 328 25.62 22.50 34.07
C GLN A 328 25.91 21.28 34.97
N GLY A 329 26.70 20.32 34.48
CA GLY A 329 27.00 19.05 35.14
C GLY A 329 25.75 18.20 35.29
N ALA A 330 25.01 17.98 34.20
CA ALA A 330 23.94 16.98 34.13
C ALA A 330 24.55 15.56 34.14
N ASP A 331 24.04 14.68 34.99
CA ASP A 331 24.48 13.28 35.03
C ASP A 331 23.88 12.51 33.84
N VAL A 332 22.64 12.86 33.47
CA VAL A 332 21.87 12.27 32.36
C VAL A 332 21.26 13.39 31.51
N VAL A 333 21.23 13.22 30.19
CA VAL A 333 20.58 14.11 29.22
C VAL A 333 19.57 13.31 28.42
N ASN A 334 18.29 13.67 28.54
CA ASN A 334 17.20 13.15 27.72
C ASN A 334 17.09 13.95 26.40
N MET A 335 17.15 13.25 25.29
CA MET A 335 16.95 13.77 23.93
C MET A 335 15.82 13.00 23.25
N SER A 336 14.58 13.44 23.47
CA SER A 336 13.36 12.86 22.88
C SER A 336 13.14 13.31 21.42
N LEU A 337 14.25 13.48 20.69
CA LEU A 337 14.35 14.13 19.39
C LEU A 337 15.43 13.44 18.53
N GLY A 338 15.42 13.72 17.23
CA GLY A 338 16.44 13.26 16.29
C GLY A 338 16.10 13.62 14.85
N SER A 339 16.96 13.23 13.91
CA SER A 339 16.65 13.23 12.48
C SER A 339 16.00 11.91 12.05
N SER A 340 15.13 11.96 11.03
CA SER A 340 14.49 10.77 10.43
C SER A 340 15.39 10.04 9.40
N GLY A 341 16.48 10.67 8.96
CA GLY A 341 17.44 10.08 8.04
C GLY A 341 18.43 9.17 8.74
N ALA A 342 18.50 7.91 8.33
CA ALA A 342 19.46 6.95 8.86
C ALA A 342 20.92 7.36 8.61
N THR A 343 21.75 7.23 9.63
CA THR A 343 23.14 7.70 9.69
C THR A 343 24.06 6.59 10.19
N ASP A 344 25.35 6.67 9.85
CA ASP A 344 26.42 5.79 10.35
C ASP A 344 27.01 6.27 11.70
N GLY A 345 26.49 7.37 12.24
CA GLY A 345 26.98 7.99 13.48
C GLY A 345 28.17 8.93 13.28
N THR A 346 28.57 9.22 12.04
CA THR A 346 29.64 10.20 11.74
C THR A 346 29.12 11.64 11.58
N ASP A 347 27.82 11.88 11.72
CA ASP A 347 27.18 13.19 11.64
C ASP A 347 27.54 14.14 12.83
N PRO A 348 27.28 15.47 12.72
CA PRO A 348 27.71 16.44 13.72
C PRO A 348 27.14 16.24 15.13
N MET A 349 25.86 15.88 15.26
CA MET A 349 25.25 15.65 16.58
C MET A 349 25.80 14.36 17.21
N SER A 350 25.98 13.31 16.41
CA SER A 350 26.57 12.05 16.88
C SER A 350 28.02 12.23 17.33
N GLN A 351 28.83 13.00 16.58
CA GLN A 351 30.19 13.38 17.01
C GLN A 351 30.18 14.21 18.30
N ALA A 352 29.33 15.22 18.41
CA ALA A 352 29.22 16.05 19.61
C ALA A 352 28.79 15.23 20.84
N LEU A 353 27.85 14.30 20.68
CA LEU A 353 27.39 13.40 21.74
C LEU A 353 28.53 12.50 22.22
N ASN A 354 29.23 11.84 21.29
CA ASN A 354 30.38 10.99 21.59
C ASN A 354 31.48 11.77 22.34
N ASP A 355 31.79 13.00 21.90
CA ASP A 355 32.81 13.83 22.51
C ASP A 355 32.42 14.38 23.89
N LEU A 356 31.20 14.87 24.07
CA LEU A 356 30.69 15.36 25.36
C LEU A 356 30.61 14.23 26.39
N SER A 357 30.06 13.07 26.02
CA SER A 357 30.02 11.88 26.90
C SER A 357 31.41 11.53 27.41
N ARG A 358 32.40 11.51 26.50
CA ARG A 358 33.80 11.18 26.78
C ARG A 358 34.51 12.25 27.61
N ARG A 359 34.16 13.54 27.48
CA ARG A 359 34.78 14.66 28.22
C ARG A 359 34.18 14.89 29.60
N THR A 360 32.90 14.59 29.79
CA THR A 360 32.15 14.99 31.01
C THR A 360 31.64 13.81 31.84
N GLY A 361 31.51 12.61 31.26
CA GLY A 361 30.93 11.44 31.91
C GLY A 361 29.40 11.37 31.83
N THR A 362 28.74 12.44 31.39
CA THR A 362 27.29 12.54 31.17
C THR A 362 26.77 11.46 30.23
N LEU A 363 25.66 10.81 30.59
CA LEU A 363 24.96 9.86 29.73
C LEU A 363 23.88 10.56 28.88
N PHE A 364 24.01 10.49 27.56
CA PHE A 364 22.96 10.94 26.64
C PHE A 364 22.05 9.77 26.27
N VAL A 365 20.76 9.93 26.54
CA VAL A 365 19.68 8.97 26.27
C VAL A 365 18.81 9.54 25.16
N VAL A 366 18.70 8.82 24.04
CA VAL A 366 18.21 9.38 22.77
C VAL A 366 17.07 8.53 22.21
N ALA A 367 16.09 9.17 21.56
CA ALA A 367 15.06 8.46 20.79
C ALA A 367 15.69 7.71 19.60
N ALA A 368 15.19 6.51 19.27
CA ALA A 368 15.65 5.78 18.08
C ALA A 368 15.14 6.39 16.76
N GLY A 369 14.03 7.14 16.81
CA GLY A 369 13.24 7.56 15.65
C GLY A 369 11.85 6.91 15.64
N ASN A 370 10.97 7.37 14.74
CA ASN A 370 9.60 6.87 14.57
C ASN A 370 9.33 6.38 13.12
N GLU A 371 10.38 5.98 12.41
CA GLU A 371 10.40 5.63 10.99
C GLU A 371 10.37 4.11 10.75
N GLY A 372 10.22 3.29 11.79
CA GLY A 372 10.35 1.83 11.74
C GLY A 372 9.44 1.10 10.76
N GLU A 373 8.31 1.69 10.35
CA GLU A 373 7.44 1.13 9.30
C GLU A 373 8.10 1.13 7.91
N GLN A 374 9.14 1.94 7.68
CA GLN A 374 9.97 1.88 6.46
C GLN A 374 10.89 0.64 6.43
N GLY A 375 11.05 -0.06 7.56
CA GLY A 375 11.84 -1.29 7.68
C GLY A 375 13.15 -1.12 8.46
N PRO A 376 14.16 -1.98 8.20
CA PRO A 376 15.46 -1.93 8.89
C PRO A 376 16.33 -0.77 8.39
N ARG A 377 17.31 -0.38 9.20
CA ARG A 377 18.19 0.79 9.00
C ARG A 377 17.41 2.11 8.95
N THR A 378 16.61 2.36 9.99
CA THR A 378 15.77 3.56 10.20
C THR A 378 16.15 4.37 11.44
N VAL A 379 17.26 4.03 12.12
CA VAL A 379 17.79 4.80 13.27
C VAL A 379 18.59 6.01 12.80
N GLY A 380 18.13 7.21 13.15
CA GLY A 380 18.75 8.48 12.77
C GLY A 380 19.68 9.10 13.82
N SER A 381 19.99 10.39 13.66
CA SER A 381 20.93 11.12 14.52
C SER A 381 20.22 11.80 15.71
N PRO A 382 20.82 11.88 16.92
CA PRO A 382 22.11 11.29 17.32
C PRO A 382 21.97 9.86 17.86
N GLY A 383 20.85 9.18 17.60
CA GLY A 383 20.60 7.80 18.00
C GLY A 383 21.59 6.78 17.40
N ALA A 384 22.25 7.10 16.28
CA ALA A 384 23.32 6.29 15.71
C ALA A 384 24.67 6.40 16.45
N ALA A 385 24.87 7.36 17.36
CA ALA A 385 26.15 7.54 18.05
C ALA A 385 26.50 6.36 18.99
N ASP A 386 27.77 5.98 19.06
CA ASP A 386 28.25 4.87 19.92
C ASP A 386 27.95 5.09 21.41
N ALA A 387 28.17 6.31 21.89
CA ALA A 387 27.96 6.67 23.30
C ALA A 387 26.49 6.89 23.67
N ALA A 388 25.61 7.12 22.69
CA ALA A 388 24.18 7.30 22.94
C ALA A 388 23.56 6.00 23.49
N LEU A 389 22.75 6.10 24.54
CA LEU A 389 21.82 5.04 24.92
C LEU A 389 20.52 5.26 24.14
N THR A 390 20.41 4.57 23.01
CA THR A 390 19.34 4.78 22.03
C THR A 390 18.14 3.89 22.33
N VAL A 391 16.94 4.47 22.34
CA VAL A 391 15.73 3.86 22.92
C VAL A 391 14.64 3.67 21.87
N GLY A 392 14.30 2.40 21.61
CA GLY A 392 13.10 2.00 20.87
C GLY A 392 11.83 1.97 21.75
N ALA A 393 10.66 1.88 21.13
CA ALA A 393 9.37 1.90 21.81
C ALA A 393 8.68 0.54 21.78
N VAL A 394 8.18 0.11 22.94
CA VAL A 394 7.20 -0.98 23.08
C VAL A 394 5.85 -0.45 23.58
N ASP A 395 4.80 -1.24 23.39
CA ASP A 395 3.53 -1.06 24.08
C ASP A 395 3.50 -1.73 25.46
N ARG A 396 2.34 -1.69 26.12
CA ARG A 396 2.12 -2.25 27.47
C ARG A 396 2.28 -3.78 27.56
N ASP A 397 2.16 -4.47 26.43
CA ASP A 397 2.17 -5.92 26.28
C ASP A 397 3.56 -6.38 25.74
N ASP A 398 4.60 -5.56 26.02
CA ASP A 398 6.01 -5.66 25.61
C ASP A 398 6.25 -5.78 24.08
N SER A 399 5.24 -5.50 23.25
CA SER A 399 5.35 -5.63 21.79
C SER A 399 5.98 -4.39 21.16
N LEU A 400 6.91 -4.56 20.22
CA LEU A 400 7.51 -3.45 19.45
C LEU A 400 6.43 -2.57 18.82
N ALA A 401 6.49 -1.27 19.08
CA ALA A 401 5.64 -0.32 18.40
C ALA A 401 5.99 -0.30 16.89
N PRO A 402 5.01 -0.40 15.95
CA PRO A 402 5.31 -0.46 14.52
C PRO A 402 6.20 0.68 14.03
N PHE A 403 5.97 1.90 14.54
CA PHE A 403 6.77 3.09 14.25
C PHE A 403 8.19 3.06 14.83
N SER A 404 8.51 2.25 15.85
CA SER A 404 9.82 2.30 16.51
C SER A 404 10.94 2.01 15.50
N SER A 405 11.81 3.00 15.26
CA SER A 405 12.93 2.86 14.32
C SER A 405 13.85 1.70 14.69
N ARG A 406 14.33 1.04 13.64
CA ARG A 406 14.94 -0.29 13.68
C ARG A 406 16.33 -0.22 13.08
N GLY A 407 17.27 -0.90 13.70
CA GLY A 407 18.61 -1.08 13.15
C GLY A 407 18.62 -2.06 11.96
N PRO A 408 19.82 -2.54 11.61
CA PRO A 408 21.11 -2.12 12.17
C PRO A 408 21.46 -0.67 11.83
N ARG A 409 22.53 -0.13 12.42
CA ARG A 409 23.11 1.17 12.05
C ARG A 409 23.61 1.16 10.60
N LEU A 410 23.58 2.31 9.93
CA LEU A 410 24.09 2.42 8.56
C LEU A 410 25.64 2.31 8.55
N GLY A 411 26.23 1.89 7.45
CA GLY A 411 27.69 1.80 7.29
C GLY A 411 28.31 0.56 7.95
N ASP A 412 28.19 0.41 9.27
CA ASP A 412 28.86 -0.65 10.05
C ASP A 412 27.96 -1.84 10.43
N ASP A 413 26.66 -1.74 10.16
CA ASP A 413 25.64 -2.74 10.49
C ASP A 413 25.59 -3.14 12.00
N ALA A 414 25.99 -2.25 12.92
CA ALA A 414 25.91 -2.45 14.37
C ALA A 414 24.47 -2.46 14.93
N VAL A 415 24.27 -3.02 16.14
CA VAL A 415 22.95 -3.01 16.80
C VAL A 415 22.61 -1.61 17.32
N LYS A 416 21.49 -1.08 16.82
CA LYS A 416 20.69 0.00 17.40
C LYS A 416 19.20 -0.39 17.21
N PRO A 417 18.26 0.07 18.05
CA PRO A 417 18.46 0.75 19.34
C PRO A 417 19.26 -0.11 20.33
N ASP A 418 19.77 0.50 21.40
CA ASP A 418 20.49 -0.22 22.46
C ASP A 418 19.53 -0.94 23.41
N VAL A 419 18.34 -0.37 23.65
CA VAL A 419 17.24 -0.92 24.47
C VAL A 419 15.88 -0.48 23.94
N THR A 420 14.80 -1.03 24.48
CA THR A 420 13.45 -0.50 24.37
C THR A 420 12.87 -0.07 25.72
N ALA A 421 11.86 0.79 25.70
CA ALA A 421 11.06 1.15 26.86
C ALA A 421 9.61 1.47 26.43
N PRO A 422 8.66 1.61 27.38
CA PRO A 422 7.27 1.90 27.04
C PRO A 422 7.14 3.25 26.33
N GLY A 423 6.72 3.23 25.08
CA GLY A 423 6.60 4.40 24.21
C GLY A 423 5.26 4.51 23.49
N VAL A 424 4.30 3.62 23.78
CA VAL A 424 2.94 3.69 23.23
C VAL A 424 1.98 4.14 24.33
N GLY A 425 1.41 5.34 24.17
CA GLY A 425 0.23 5.76 24.92
C GLY A 425 0.48 6.38 26.28
N ILE A 426 1.68 6.88 26.49
CA ILE A 426 2.16 7.32 27.79
C ILE A 426 1.35 8.54 28.24
N VAL A 427 0.57 8.38 29.30
CA VAL A 427 -0.16 9.46 29.96
C VAL A 427 0.79 10.22 30.87
N ALA A 428 1.10 11.46 30.53
CA ALA A 428 1.99 12.31 31.30
C ALA A 428 1.51 13.78 31.25
N ALA A 429 2.26 14.70 31.89
CA ALA A 429 1.82 16.07 32.10
C ALA A 429 1.53 16.81 30.78
N ARG A 430 0.51 17.66 30.82
CA ARG A 430 0.05 18.48 29.70
C ARG A 430 0.35 19.94 30.00
N ALA A 431 1.09 20.62 29.12
CA ALA A 431 1.35 22.06 29.26
C ALA A 431 0.04 22.87 29.12
N ALA A 432 -0.13 23.90 29.92
CA ALA A 432 -1.33 24.73 29.91
C ALA A 432 -1.55 25.38 28.52
N GLY A 433 -2.69 25.09 27.89
CA GLY A 433 -3.04 25.58 26.54
C GLY A 433 -2.53 24.73 25.38
N SER A 434 -1.69 23.71 25.63
CA SER A 434 -1.21 22.81 24.58
C SER A 434 -2.30 21.89 23.99
N ALA A 435 -2.06 21.46 22.75
CA ALA A 435 -2.92 20.56 21.97
C ALA A 435 -2.21 19.24 21.58
N MET A 436 -1.10 18.90 22.23
CA MET A 436 -0.36 17.65 21.95
C MET A 436 -1.06 16.43 22.55
N GLY A 437 -1.12 15.33 21.77
CA GLY A 437 -1.63 14.04 22.20
C GLY A 437 -3.16 14.01 22.33
N ASP A 438 -3.67 12.94 22.94
CA ASP A 438 -5.08 12.82 23.33
C ASP A 438 -5.25 13.30 24.80
N PRO A 439 -5.91 14.45 25.04
CA PRO A 439 -6.10 14.95 26.40
C PRO A 439 -6.92 14.00 27.27
N VAL A 440 -6.35 13.61 28.41
CA VAL A 440 -7.03 12.79 29.42
C VAL A 440 -7.83 13.68 30.38
N ASP A 441 -7.26 14.84 30.74
CA ASP A 441 -7.89 15.85 31.58
C ASP A 441 -7.22 17.24 31.35
N GLU A 442 -7.32 18.16 32.32
CA GLU A 442 -6.69 19.49 32.24
C GLU A 442 -5.19 19.48 32.53
N HIS A 443 -4.67 18.43 33.16
CA HIS A 443 -3.28 18.27 33.60
C HIS A 443 -2.53 17.15 32.87
N TYR A 444 -3.23 16.22 32.20
CA TYR A 444 -2.59 15.06 31.57
C TYR A 444 -3.07 14.81 30.13
N THR A 445 -2.15 14.32 29.29
CA THR A 445 -2.38 13.95 27.89
C THR A 445 -1.62 12.66 27.54
N ALA A 446 -2.14 11.88 26.60
CA ALA A 446 -1.55 10.63 26.13
C ALA A 446 -0.80 10.84 24.82
N ALA A 447 0.44 10.36 24.73
CA ALA A 447 1.26 10.43 23.51
C ALA A 447 2.03 9.12 23.25
N SER A 448 2.41 8.89 22.00
CA SER A 448 3.26 7.77 21.60
C SER A 448 4.42 8.26 20.73
N GLY A 449 5.53 7.55 20.84
CA GLY A 449 6.77 7.79 20.12
C GLY A 449 7.93 7.20 20.91
N THR A 450 9.06 6.96 20.24
CA THR A 450 10.33 6.70 20.94
C THR A 450 10.69 7.86 21.87
N SER A 451 10.29 9.08 21.52
CA SER A 451 10.26 10.29 22.37
C SER A 451 9.63 10.11 23.75
N MET A 452 8.67 9.20 23.95
CA MET A 452 8.10 8.87 25.27
C MET A 452 8.76 7.66 25.93
N ALA A 453 9.46 6.81 25.16
CA ALA A 453 10.27 5.72 25.68
C ALA A 453 11.60 6.24 26.29
N THR A 454 12.27 7.16 25.60
CA THR A 454 13.52 7.83 26.05
C THR A 454 13.48 8.35 27.49
N PRO A 455 12.46 9.11 27.95
CA PRO A 455 12.43 9.64 29.31
C PRO A 455 12.19 8.59 30.39
N HIS A 456 11.62 7.43 30.08
CA HIS A 456 11.60 6.30 31.00
C HIS A 456 13.02 5.79 31.28
N VAL A 457 13.85 5.68 30.23
CA VAL A 457 15.24 5.25 30.33
C VAL A 457 16.13 6.33 30.97
N ALA A 458 15.89 7.61 30.67
CA ALA A 458 16.62 8.72 31.30
C ALA A 458 16.32 8.83 32.81
N GLY A 459 15.05 8.64 33.21
CA GLY A 459 14.69 8.52 34.62
C GLY A 459 15.27 7.27 35.28
N ALA A 460 15.31 6.13 34.58
CA ALA A 460 15.96 4.91 35.07
C ALA A 460 17.46 5.12 35.34
N ALA A 461 18.18 5.75 34.41
CA ALA A 461 19.59 6.13 34.59
C ALA A 461 19.79 7.03 35.82
N ALA A 462 18.86 7.95 36.09
CA ALA A 462 18.91 8.81 37.27
C ALA A 462 18.66 8.06 38.60
N LEU A 463 17.82 7.01 38.61
CA LEU A 463 17.68 6.13 39.77
C LEU A 463 18.98 5.35 40.03
N LEU A 464 19.64 4.85 38.98
CA LEU A 464 20.92 4.16 39.10
C LEU A 464 22.04 5.10 39.57
N ALA A 465 22.11 6.32 39.03
CA ALA A 465 23.11 7.33 39.42
C ALA A 465 22.99 7.76 40.90
N GLN A 466 21.78 7.73 41.48
CA GLN A 466 21.62 7.95 42.92
C GLN A 466 22.20 6.80 43.76
N ARG A 467 22.01 5.54 43.31
CA ARG A 467 22.55 4.36 44.01
C ARG A 467 24.07 4.25 43.85
N HIS A 468 24.59 4.59 42.68
CA HIS A 468 25.98 4.43 42.28
C HIS A 468 26.57 5.76 41.77
N PRO A 469 26.82 6.75 42.65
CA PRO A 469 27.31 8.07 42.28
C PRO A 469 28.78 8.08 41.80
N ASP A 470 29.44 6.92 41.79
CA ASP A 470 30.77 6.68 41.24
C ASP A 470 30.74 6.06 39.82
N TRP A 471 29.57 5.68 39.31
CA TRP A 471 29.44 5.11 37.97
C TRP A 471 29.46 6.18 36.88
N THR A 472 30.28 5.96 35.86
CA THR A 472 30.27 6.75 34.62
C THR A 472 29.01 6.51 33.80
N GLY A 473 28.66 7.43 32.89
CA GLY A 473 27.58 7.24 31.92
C GLY A 473 27.69 5.96 31.10
N ALA A 474 28.92 5.49 30.83
CA ALA A 474 29.15 4.20 30.17
C ALA A 474 28.72 3.00 31.05
N GLN A 475 28.97 3.04 32.37
CA GLN A 475 28.52 2.00 33.30
C GLN A 475 27.00 2.04 33.51
N LEU A 476 26.39 3.24 33.50
CA LEU A 476 24.93 3.40 33.52
C LEU A 476 24.29 2.83 32.23
N LYS A 477 24.89 3.08 31.06
CA LYS A 477 24.49 2.48 29.77
C LYS A 477 24.63 0.95 29.80
N ASP A 478 25.80 0.44 30.18
CA ASP A 478 26.07 -1.01 30.29
C ASP A 478 25.08 -1.71 31.22
N ALA A 479 24.78 -1.15 32.39
CA ALA A 479 23.82 -1.70 33.33
C ALA A 479 22.38 -1.75 32.77
N LEU A 480 21.92 -0.68 32.12
CA LEU A 480 20.56 -0.60 31.57
C LEU A 480 20.34 -1.51 30.35
N ILE A 481 21.38 -1.76 29.55
CA ILE A 481 21.32 -2.74 28.46
C ILE A 481 21.41 -4.16 29.02
N SER A 482 22.47 -4.47 29.76
CA SER A 482 22.81 -5.85 30.13
C SER A 482 21.80 -6.52 31.05
N THR A 483 20.94 -5.76 31.73
CA THR A 483 19.88 -6.28 32.61
C THR A 483 18.46 -6.08 32.05
N ALA A 484 18.33 -5.62 30.81
CA ALA A 484 17.06 -5.57 30.11
C ALA A 484 16.50 -6.97 29.79
N VAL A 485 15.18 -7.04 29.61
CA VAL A 485 14.43 -8.27 29.34
C VAL A 485 14.18 -8.39 27.83
N THR A 486 14.82 -9.39 27.21
CA THR A 486 14.62 -9.70 25.80
C THR A 486 13.26 -10.36 25.55
N VAL A 487 12.55 -9.90 24.50
CA VAL A 487 11.28 -10.44 24.05
C VAL A 487 11.52 -11.51 22.98
N ASP A 488 10.96 -12.70 23.19
CA ASP A 488 11.06 -13.83 22.25
C ASP A 488 10.42 -13.50 20.90
N GLY A 489 11.13 -13.79 19.80
CA GLY A 489 10.66 -13.59 18.42
C GLY A 489 10.83 -12.17 17.86
N GLN A 490 11.19 -11.17 18.69
CA GLN A 490 11.55 -9.82 18.25
C GLN A 490 13.04 -9.76 17.91
N LYS A 491 13.45 -9.05 16.85
CA LYS A 491 14.86 -9.09 16.41
C LYS A 491 15.77 -8.28 17.32
N VAL A 492 17.03 -8.67 17.41
CA VAL A 492 18.08 -7.93 18.15
C VAL A 492 18.24 -6.51 17.61
N THR A 493 18.15 -6.33 16.28
CA THR A 493 18.15 -5.02 15.61
C THR A 493 16.83 -4.23 15.77
N GLU A 494 15.82 -4.79 16.43
CA GLU A 494 14.57 -4.11 16.77
C GLU A 494 14.48 -3.81 18.27
N GLN A 495 15.13 -4.62 19.13
CA GLN A 495 15.01 -4.51 20.58
C GLN A 495 16.28 -4.07 21.34
N GLY A 496 17.46 -4.16 20.72
CA GLY A 496 18.73 -4.03 21.43
C GLY A 496 18.89 -5.15 22.45
N GLY A 497 19.16 -4.81 23.72
CA GLY A 497 19.09 -5.74 24.86
C GLY A 497 17.67 -6.10 25.33
N GLY A 498 16.63 -5.61 24.67
CA GLY A 498 15.23 -5.80 25.08
C GLY A 498 14.68 -4.61 25.86
N ARG A 499 13.57 -4.82 26.59
CA ARG A 499 12.94 -3.76 27.39
C ARG A 499 13.65 -3.60 28.72
N ILE A 500 14.03 -2.37 29.08
CA ILE A 500 14.66 -2.09 30.38
C ILE A 500 13.88 -2.69 31.57
N ASP A 501 14.63 -3.20 32.55
CA ASP A 501 14.16 -3.54 33.89
C ASP A 501 15.00 -2.76 34.90
N VAL A 502 14.42 -1.70 35.47
CA VAL A 502 15.09 -0.80 36.41
C VAL A 502 15.28 -1.46 37.78
N ARG A 503 14.50 -2.49 38.10
CA ARG A 503 14.71 -3.31 39.31
C ARG A 503 15.91 -4.24 39.12
N ALA A 504 16.07 -4.85 37.96
CA ALA A 504 17.26 -5.65 37.63
C ALA A 504 18.52 -4.76 37.59
N ALA A 505 18.50 -3.67 36.82
CA ALA A 505 19.61 -2.73 36.71
C ALA A 505 19.94 -2.02 38.05
N GLY A 506 18.89 -1.63 38.78
CA GLY A 506 18.96 -0.77 39.95
C GLY A 506 19.06 -1.49 41.29
N LEU A 507 18.67 -2.77 41.40
CA LEU A 507 18.76 -3.57 42.64
C LEU A 507 19.39 -4.96 42.46
N GLY A 508 19.65 -5.39 41.22
CA GLY A 508 20.34 -6.65 40.94
C GLY A 508 21.79 -6.70 41.45
N ALA A 509 22.31 -7.92 41.51
CA ALA A 509 23.67 -8.20 41.97
C ALA A 509 24.72 -8.02 40.85
N VAL A 510 24.38 -8.28 39.59
CA VAL A 510 25.31 -8.35 38.46
C VAL A 510 24.89 -7.41 37.33
N THR A 511 25.87 -6.76 36.70
CA THR A 511 25.76 -6.10 35.40
C THR A 511 26.86 -6.61 34.47
N ALA A 512 26.69 -6.45 33.16
CA ALA A 512 27.69 -6.80 32.15
C ALA A 512 27.93 -5.66 31.15
N THR A 513 28.91 -5.84 30.26
CA THR A 513 29.03 -5.02 29.04
C THR A 513 27.71 -5.04 28.27
N GLY A 514 27.18 -3.89 27.89
CA GLY A 514 25.85 -3.77 27.28
C GLY A 514 25.82 -4.26 25.84
N THR A 515 26.62 -3.62 24.96
CA THR A 515 26.68 -3.92 23.53
C THR A 515 28.13 -4.07 23.07
N LEU A 516 28.40 -5.05 22.22
CA LEU A 516 29.73 -5.34 21.69
C LEU A 516 29.68 -5.58 20.18
N VAL A 517 30.20 -4.62 19.42
CA VAL A 517 30.33 -4.67 17.96
C VAL A 517 31.61 -5.45 17.59
N MET A 518 31.48 -6.44 16.70
CA MET A 518 32.57 -7.31 16.27
C MET A 518 32.63 -7.34 14.73
N GLY A 519 33.21 -6.29 14.16
CA GLY A 519 33.25 -6.03 12.72
C GLY A 519 33.00 -4.53 12.43
N PRO A 520 32.65 -4.17 11.19
CA PRO A 520 32.53 -5.04 10.03
C PRO A 520 33.86 -5.65 9.59
N PHE A 521 33.83 -6.92 9.21
CA PHE A 521 34.93 -7.64 8.57
C PHE A 521 34.68 -7.78 7.07
N THR A 522 35.74 -7.92 6.29
CA THR A 522 35.69 -8.25 4.85
C THR A 522 36.19 -9.68 4.61
N SER A 523 36.00 -10.19 3.40
CA SER A 523 36.58 -11.46 2.94
C SER A 523 38.13 -11.51 2.93
N ARG A 524 38.82 -10.45 3.37
CA ARG A 524 40.29 -10.38 3.52
C ARG A 524 40.74 -10.46 4.98
N ASP A 525 39.84 -10.24 5.92
CA ASP A 525 40.13 -10.23 7.35
C ASP A 525 40.03 -11.67 7.87
N THR A 526 41.18 -12.35 7.92
CA THR A 526 41.26 -13.78 8.28
C THR A 526 41.76 -14.06 9.68
N GLU A 527 42.29 -13.04 10.38
CA GLU A 527 42.86 -13.18 11.72
C GLU A 527 41.77 -13.07 12.80
N PRO A 528 41.72 -13.97 13.80
CA PRO A 528 40.72 -13.89 14.87
C PRO A 528 40.90 -12.67 15.77
N VAL A 529 39.82 -11.89 15.95
CA VAL A 529 39.78 -10.71 16.82
C VAL A 529 39.22 -11.09 18.19
N THR A 530 39.84 -10.61 19.27
CA THR A 530 39.42 -10.90 20.64
C THR A 530 39.05 -9.63 21.40
N SER A 531 37.76 -9.52 21.70
CA SER A 531 37.20 -8.52 22.63
C SER A 531 37.09 -9.11 24.04
N ARG A 532 36.60 -8.33 25.01
CA ARG A 532 36.30 -8.80 26.37
C ARG A 532 34.89 -8.43 26.77
N VAL A 533 34.18 -9.38 27.36
CA VAL A 533 32.93 -9.13 28.08
C VAL A 533 33.28 -8.96 29.55
N ARG A 534 32.90 -7.82 30.12
CA ARG A 534 33.06 -7.54 31.55
C ARG A 534 31.79 -7.92 32.29
N TYR A 535 31.95 -8.48 33.48
CA TYR A 535 30.88 -8.69 34.47
C TYR A 535 31.26 -7.98 35.76
N THR A 536 30.33 -7.25 36.37
CA THR A 536 30.56 -6.52 37.62
C THR A 536 29.52 -6.95 38.64
N ASN A 537 29.97 -7.31 39.84
CA ASN A 537 29.14 -7.76 40.95
C ASN A 537 29.10 -6.67 42.03
N SER A 538 27.92 -6.10 42.24
CA SER A 538 27.63 -5.04 43.22
C SER A 538 27.02 -5.57 44.52
N SER A 539 26.97 -6.89 44.72
CA SER A 539 26.55 -7.52 45.97
C SER A 539 27.74 -7.83 46.90
N ASP A 540 27.42 -8.17 48.15
CA ASP A 540 28.35 -8.56 49.21
C ASP A 540 28.73 -10.06 49.18
N GLU A 541 28.07 -10.86 48.35
CA GLU A 541 28.43 -12.26 48.06
C GLU A 541 29.11 -12.42 46.69
N ALA A 542 29.83 -13.53 46.48
CA ALA A 542 30.54 -13.80 45.22
C ALA A 542 29.69 -14.66 44.28
N VAL A 543 29.20 -14.07 43.19
CA VAL A 543 28.34 -14.73 42.21
C VAL A 543 29.17 -15.57 41.22
N THR A 544 28.69 -16.77 40.90
CA THR A 544 29.19 -17.58 39.77
C THR A 544 28.13 -17.60 38.67
N LEU A 545 28.56 -17.31 37.44
CA LEU A 545 27.73 -17.25 36.24
C LEU A 545 28.14 -18.37 35.28
N SER A 546 27.17 -18.97 34.61
CA SER A 546 27.37 -19.79 33.40
C SER A 546 27.11 -18.94 32.16
N LEU A 547 27.95 -19.06 31.15
CA LEU A 547 27.99 -18.18 29.98
C LEU A 547 27.73 -18.95 28.68
N ALA A 548 26.75 -18.51 27.91
CA ALA A 548 26.47 -18.99 26.56
C ALA A 548 26.64 -17.85 25.55
N VAL A 549 27.03 -18.17 24.31
CA VAL A 549 27.07 -17.19 23.20
C VAL A 549 26.22 -17.72 22.05
N GLU A 550 25.22 -16.92 21.65
CA GLU A 550 24.30 -17.24 20.57
C GLU A 550 24.32 -16.11 19.54
N LEU A 551 24.40 -16.48 18.26
CA LEU A 551 24.45 -15.56 17.11
C LEU A 551 23.69 -16.20 15.94
N ALA A 552 22.86 -15.42 15.26
CA ALA A 552 22.19 -15.83 14.03
C ALA A 552 21.98 -14.65 13.08
N THR A 553 21.92 -14.93 11.78
CA THR A 553 21.35 -13.98 10.81
C THR A 553 19.85 -13.80 11.04
N GLU A 554 19.25 -12.74 10.49
CA GLU A 554 17.79 -12.50 10.51
C GLU A 554 16.99 -13.70 9.97
N GLY A 555 17.55 -14.48 9.04
CA GLY A 555 16.97 -15.73 8.55
C GLY A 555 17.19 -16.97 9.45
N GLY A 556 17.58 -16.80 10.71
CA GLY A 556 17.81 -17.88 11.68
C GLY A 556 19.05 -18.75 11.46
N LYS A 557 19.90 -18.44 10.47
CA LYS A 557 21.15 -19.17 10.21
C LYS A 557 22.24 -18.72 11.19
N ALA A 558 22.68 -19.62 12.06
CA ALA A 558 23.87 -19.44 12.91
C ALA A 558 25.18 -19.39 12.07
N PRO A 559 26.25 -18.75 12.57
CA PRO A 559 27.58 -18.87 11.97
C PRO A 559 28.16 -20.28 12.22
N ALA A 560 29.27 -20.63 11.56
CA ALA A 560 29.86 -21.96 11.73
C ALA A 560 30.34 -22.20 13.18
N GLU A 561 30.42 -23.46 13.61
CA GLU A 561 30.82 -23.82 14.97
C GLU A 561 32.23 -23.28 15.31
N GLY A 562 32.33 -22.57 16.44
CA GLY A 562 33.54 -21.90 16.87
C GLY A 562 33.86 -20.58 16.15
N SER A 563 32.96 -20.01 15.35
CA SER A 563 33.14 -18.67 14.77
C SER A 563 33.12 -17.56 15.82
N ALA A 564 32.43 -17.77 16.95
CA ALA A 564 32.56 -16.97 18.17
C ALA A 564 32.84 -17.94 19.34
N ARG A 565 33.79 -17.61 20.20
CA ARG A 565 34.23 -18.45 21.33
C ARG A 565 34.55 -17.62 22.56
N LEU A 566 33.93 -17.95 23.69
CA LEU A 566 34.29 -17.45 25.00
C LEU A 566 35.55 -18.17 25.52
N GLY A 567 36.40 -17.46 26.27
CA GLY A 567 37.57 -18.07 26.94
C GLY A 567 37.23 -19.02 28.08
N SER A 568 36.00 -18.93 28.62
CA SER A 568 35.38 -19.94 29.49
C SER A 568 33.86 -19.80 29.42
N ASP A 569 33.20 -20.94 29.60
CA ASP A 569 31.77 -21.16 29.82
C ASP A 569 31.28 -20.77 31.23
N SER A 570 32.16 -20.31 32.12
CA SER A 570 31.77 -19.80 33.44
C SER A 570 32.72 -18.70 33.94
N VAL A 571 32.19 -17.80 34.77
CA VAL A 571 32.98 -16.79 35.48
C VAL A 571 32.49 -16.65 36.92
N ARG A 572 33.43 -16.57 37.86
CA ARG A 572 33.14 -16.24 39.27
C ARG A 572 33.56 -14.80 39.55
N VAL A 573 32.59 -13.95 39.81
CA VAL A 573 32.77 -12.52 40.06
C VAL A 573 32.74 -12.27 41.58
N PRO A 574 33.87 -11.89 42.21
CA PRO A 574 33.90 -11.61 43.65
C PRO A 574 32.94 -10.48 44.04
N ALA A 575 32.51 -10.47 45.31
CA ALA A 575 31.73 -9.37 45.88
C ALA A 575 32.41 -8.01 45.65
N GLY A 576 31.63 -6.99 45.30
CA GLY A 576 32.11 -5.63 45.05
C GLY A 576 33.23 -5.52 43.99
N SER A 577 33.22 -6.35 42.95
CA SER A 577 34.35 -6.51 42.02
C SER A 577 33.91 -6.83 40.59
N SER A 578 34.84 -6.73 39.63
CA SER A 578 34.62 -7.12 38.22
C SER A 578 35.50 -8.29 37.79
N ALA A 579 35.03 -9.06 36.83
CA ALA A 579 35.80 -10.06 36.09
C ALA A 579 35.62 -9.85 34.58
N GLU A 580 36.59 -10.27 33.76
CA GLU A 580 36.52 -10.20 32.31
C GLU A 580 36.68 -11.59 31.69
N VAL A 581 35.86 -11.91 30.69
CA VAL A 581 35.98 -13.12 29.86
C VAL A 581 36.28 -12.68 28.42
N PRO A 582 37.34 -13.18 27.77
CA PRO A 582 37.60 -12.85 26.38
C PRO A 582 36.57 -13.53 25.47
N LEU A 583 36.11 -12.81 24.45
CA LEU A 583 35.28 -13.31 23.36
C LEU A 583 36.07 -13.18 22.05
N THR A 584 36.49 -14.29 21.49
CA THR A 584 37.24 -14.37 20.23
C THR A 584 36.29 -14.69 19.08
N VAL A 585 36.30 -13.85 18.05
CA VAL A 585 35.62 -14.09 16.78
C VAL A 585 36.64 -14.48 15.70
N ASP A 586 36.29 -15.49 14.91
CA ASP A 586 37.04 -15.98 13.75
C ASP A 586 36.21 -15.68 12.48
N PRO A 587 36.41 -14.51 11.83
CA PRO A 587 35.61 -14.07 10.68
C PRO A 587 35.73 -15.01 9.48
N ALA A 588 36.89 -15.67 9.30
CA ALA A 588 37.10 -16.67 8.25
C ALA A 588 36.24 -17.94 8.44
N ARG A 589 35.86 -18.28 9.69
CA ARG A 589 34.87 -19.34 9.97
C ARG A 589 33.43 -18.87 9.87
N ALA A 590 33.13 -17.65 10.31
CA ALA A 590 31.77 -17.12 10.30
C ALA A 590 31.14 -17.18 8.91
N GLY A 591 31.93 -16.85 7.89
CA GLY A 591 31.48 -16.70 6.51
C GLY A 591 30.62 -15.45 6.32
N GLN A 592 30.31 -15.12 5.06
CA GLN A 592 29.52 -13.93 4.74
C GLN A 592 28.15 -13.95 5.43
N GLY A 593 27.80 -12.83 6.07
CA GLY A 593 26.55 -12.65 6.78
C GLY A 593 26.59 -11.54 7.83
N LYS A 594 25.40 -11.09 8.23
CA LYS A 594 25.17 -10.17 9.34
C LYS A 594 24.51 -10.98 10.45
N PHE A 595 25.25 -11.25 11.52
CA PHE A 595 24.83 -12.09 12.63
C PHE A 595 24.62 -11.23 13.88
N TYR A 596 23.51 -11.46 14.56
CA TYR A 596 23.12 -10.75 15.78
C TYR A 596 22.72 -11.75 16.86
N GLY A 597 22.82 -11.36 18.12
CA GLY A 597 22.50 -12.22 19.25
C GLY A 597 23.12 -11.70 20.54
N TYR A 598 23.42 -12.61 21.47
CA TYR A 598 23.80 -12.27 22.84
C TYR A 598 24.91 -13.18 23.38
N VAL A 599 25.72 -12.66 24.32
CA VAL A 599 26.30 -13.50 25.37
C VAL A 599 25.35 -13.45 26.57
N THR A 600 24.81 -14.59 26.99
CA THR A 600 23.86 -14.67 28.11
C THR A 600 24.57 -15.24 29.34
N ALA A 601 24.41 -14.58 30.49
CA ALA A 601 25.02 -14.97 31.76
C ALA A 601 23.93 -15.38 32.78
N THR A 602 23.90 -16.66 33.14
CA THR A 602 22.89 -17.24 34.04
C THR A 602 23.45 -17.60 35.41
N THR A 603 22.66 -17.41 36.47
CA THR A 603 22.95 -17.90 37.82
C THR A 603 22.65 -19.39 37.98
N ALA A 604 23.10 -19.99 39.08
CA ALA A 604 23.00 -21.43 39.35
C ALA A 604 21.55 -21.97 39.54
N ASP A 605 20.57 -21.08 39.65
CA ASP A 605 19.13 -21.37 39.65
C ASP A 605 18.49 -21.34 38.24
N GLY A 606 19.27 -20.97 37.22
CA GLY A 606 18.83 -20.83 35.83
C GLY A 606 18.26 -19.45 35.47
N SER A 607 18.28 -18.47 36.38
CA SER A 607 17.85 -17.09 36.04
C SER A 607 18.91 -16.40 35.16
N VAL A 608 18.49 -15.57 34.20
CA VAL A 608 19.40 -14.67 33.47
C VAL A 608 19.71 -13.49 34.38
N ALA A 609 20.98 -13.34 34.75
CA ALA A 609 21.45 -12.27 35.63
C ALA A 609 21.96 -11.05 34.85
N ALA A 610 22.55 -11.28 33.67
CA ALA A 610 22.91 -10.25 32.70
C ALA A 610 23.09 -10.86 31.30
N HIS A 611 23.16 -10.02 30.26
CA HIS A 611 23.56 -10.38 28.91
C HIS A 611 24.41 -9.29 28.25
N THR A 612 25.03 -9.58 27.10
CA THR A 612 25.73 -8.61 26.25
C THR A 612 25.25 -8.75 24.82
N THR A 613 24.70 -7.68 24.25
CA THR A 613 24.19 -7.62 22.87
C THR A 613 25.33 -7.62 21.86
N LEU A 614 25.21 -8.41 20.79
CA LEU A 614 26.28 -8.64 19.81
C LEU A 614 25.85 -8.28 18.38
N SER A 615 26.77 -7.69 17.63
CA SER A 615 26.80 -7.74 16.16
C SER A 615 28.10 -8.35 15.65
N LEU A 616 27.99 -9.27 14.68
CA LEU A 616 29.09 -9.82 13.91
C LEU A 616 28.76 -9.69 12.43
N VAL A 617 29.50 -8.85 11.71
CA VAL A 617 29.25 -8.53 10.30
C VAL A 617 30.45 -8.95 9.47
N VAL A 618 30.22 -9.75 8.43
CA VAL A 618 31.24 -10.22 7.49
C VAL A 618 30.75 -10.01 6.06
N HIS A 619 31.34 -9.05 5.36
CA HIS A 619 31.03 -8.71 3.96
C HIS A 619 31.72 -9.63 2.97
N GLY A 620 31.05 -9.90 1.85
CA GLY A 620 31.62 -10.61 0.71
C GLY A 620 32.59 -9.74 -0.10
N PRO A 621 33.30 -10.33 -1.09
CA PRO A 621 34.08 -9.57 -2.05
C PRO A 621 33.21 -8.55 -2.81
N THR A 622 33.60 -7.28 -2.81
CA THR A 622 32.95 -6.24 -3.63
C THR A 622 33.50 -6.23 -5.05
N HIS A 623 32.62 -6.04 -6.04
CA HIS A 623 32.92 -6.09 -7.46
C HIS A 623 32.26 -4.95 -8.25
N ARG A 624 32.96 -4.48 -9.29
CA ARG A 624 32.47 -3.44 -10.21
C ARG A 624 31.64 -4.04 -11.34
N ILE A 625 30.37 -3.69 -11.40
CA ILE A 625 29.47 -4.04 -12.51
C ILE A 625 29.25 -2.83 -13.42
N THR A 626 29.82 -2.89 -14.64
CA THR A 626 29.56 -1.90 -15.70
C THR A 626 28.34 -2.33 -16.50
N VAL A 627 27.30 -1.50 -16.55
CA VAL A 627 26.07 -1.82 -17.30
C VAL A 627 26.08 -1.11 -18.65
N ARG A 628 26.11 -1.89 -19.73
CA ARG A 628 26.00 -1.37 -21.10
C ARG A 628 24.61 -1.60 -21.66
N THR A 629 24.00 -0.54 -22.16
CA THR A 629 22.63 -0.56 -22.68
C THR A 629 22.63 -0.32 -24.19
N ILE A 630 21.98 -1.21 -24.95
CA ILE A 630 21.87 -1.16 -26.42
C ILE A 630 20.40 -1.13 -26.81
N ASP A 631 20.02 -0.18 -27.65
CA ASP A 631 18.63 0.04 -28.09
C ASP A 631 18.17 -0.93 -29.20
N LYS A 632 17.03 -0.61 -29.84
CA LYS A 632 16.44 -1.46 -30.89
C LYS A 632 17.15 -1.38 -32.25
N ASP A 633 17.89 -0.30 -32.51
CA ASP A 633 18.59 -0.05 -33.77
C ASP A 633 20.05 -0.53 -33.69
N GLY A 634 20.58 -0.62 -32.45
CA GLY A 634 21.89 -1.16 -32.13
C GLY A 634 22.87 -0.15 -31.56
N GLU A 635 22.41 1.08 -31.31
CA GLU A 635 23.21 2.15 -30.72
C GLU A 635 23.36 1.92 -29.20
N GLN A 636 24.50 2.33 -28.67
CA GLN A 636 24.74 2.32 -27.22
C GLN A 636 24.13 3.58 -26.60
N VAL A 637 23.13 3.40 -25.74
CA VAL A 637 22.42 4.50 -25.08
C VAL A 637 22.95 4.72 -23.66
N ALA A 638 23.11 5.98 -23.27
CA ALA A 638 23.39 6.38 -21.89
C ALA A 638 22.09 6.31 -21.07
N ASP A 639 21.91 5.17 -20.40
CA ASP A 639 20.74 4.81 -19.61
C ASP A 639 21.21 4.19 -18.28
N LEU A 640 20.39 4.28 -17.24
CA LEU A 640 20.66 3.70 -15.92
C LEU A 640 19.61 2.62 -15.61
N PRO A 641 19.80 1.37 -16.08
CA PRO A 641 18.92 0.25 -15.78
C PRO A 641 18.71 0.02 -14.27
N THR A 642 17.57 -0.58 -13.92
CA THR A 642 17.34 -1.08 -12.57
C THR A 642 18.38 -2.15 -12.25
N ILE A 643 19.01 -2.08 -11.08
CA ILE A 643 19.81 -3.16 -10.48
C ILE A 643 19.19 -3.48 -9.11
N TRP A 644 18.90 -4.76 -8.84
CA TRP A 644 18.31 -5.22 -7.58
C TRP A 644 18.83 -6.60 -7.17
N GLY A 645 19.08 -6.82 -5.89
CA GLY A 645 19.55 -8.09 -5.30
C GLY A 645 19.06 -8.27 -3.87
N ALA A 646 19.67 -9.18 -3.11
CA ALA A 646 19.24 -9.50 -1.74
C ALA A 646 19.23 -8.28 -0.79
N GLU A 647 20.24 -7.42 -0.86
CA GLU A 647 20.31 -6.19 -0.05
C GLU A 647 19.34 -5.09 -0.51
N GLY A 648 18.67 -5.26 -1.67
CA GLY A 648 17.67 -4.33 -2.21
C GLY A 648 18.10 -3.71 -3.54
N PHE A 649 17.73 -2.45 -3.76
CA PHE A 649 18.11 -1.68 -4.94
C PHE A 649 19.58 -1.22 -4.84
N VAL A 650 20.32 -1.33 -5.94
CA VAL A 650 21.72 -0.94 -6.02
C VAL A 650 21.84 0.40 -6.76
N GLY A 651 22.50 1.37 -6.12
CA GLY A 651 22.85 2.66 -6.73
C GLY A 651 24.10 2.58 -7.61
N TYR A 652 24.25 3.53 -8.53
CA TYR A 652 25.43 3.63 -9.39
C TYR A 652 26.54 4.47 -8.73
N SER A 653 27.72 3.87 -8.54
CA SER A 653 28.91 4.55 -8.00
C SER A 653 29.62 5.44 -9.03
N ASP A 654 29.44 5.16 -10.32
CA ASP A 654 29.70 6.10 -11.41
C ASP A 654 28.51 6.10 -12.39
N PRO A 655 27.52 7.02 -12.21
CA PRO A 655 26.38 7.15 -13.11
C PRO A 655 26.75 7.65 -14.53
N ALA A 656 27.94 8.22 -14.75
CA ALA A 656 28.38 8.68 -16.06
C ALA A 656 28.98 7.54 -16.90
N ALA A 657 29.67 6.59 -16.25
CA ALA A 657 30.16 5.35 -16.85
C ALA A 657 29.18 4.16 -16.72
N ALA A 658 28.03 4.37 -16.04
CA ALA A 658 27.07 3.33 -15.66
C ALA A 658 27.72 2.15 -14.91
N VAL A 659 28.57 2.46 -13.93
CA VAL A 659 29.17 1.48 -13.00
C VAL A 659 28.46 1.52 -11.65
N ALA A 660 28.15 0.35 -11.11
CA ALA A 660 27.81 0.16 -9.71
C ALA A 660 28.82 -0.77 -9.04
N GLU A 661 28.90 -0.71 -7.71
CA GLU A 661 29.71 -1.62 -6.88
C GLU A 661 28.79 -2.43 -5.98
N VAL A 662 29.01 -3.75 -5.95
CA VAL A 662 28.12 -4.73 -5.32
C VAL A 662 28.92 -5.85 -4.67
N GLU A 663 28.39 -6.46 -3.60
CA GLU A 663 28.95 -7.71 -3.08
C GLU A 663 28.71 -8.89 -4.05
N GLU A 664 29.59 -9.88 -4.01
CA GLU A 664 29.41 -11.18 -4.68
C GLU A 664 28.04 -11.79 -4.33
N GLY A 665 27.27 -12.15 -5.36
CA GLY A 665 25.86 -12.52 -5.20
C GLY A 665 25.06 -12.52 -6.51
N VAL A 666 23.73 -12.59 -6.37
CA VAL A 666 22.78 -12.68 -7.50
C VAL A 666 21.91 -11.44 -7.59
N TYR A 667 21.87 -10.86 -8.79
CA TYR A 667 21.14 -9.64 -9.10
C TYR A 667 20.20 -9.81 -10.30
N GLN A 668 19.06 -9.11 -10.27
CA GLN A 668 18.23 -8.83 -11.44
C GLN A 668 18.62 -7.47 -12.01
N LEU A 669 18.75 -7.39 -13.35
CA LEU A 669 18.91 -6.13 -14.07
C LEU A 669 17.82 -5.96 -15.14
N ASN A 670 17.24 -4.76 -15.27
CA ASN A 670 16.25 -4.48 -16.33
C ASN A 670 16.12 -3.01 -16.75
N THR A 671 15.62 -2.79 -17.97
CA THR A 671 15.24 -1.47 -18.50
C THR A 671 14.12 -1.62 -19.56
N SER A 672 13.51 -0.50 -19.96
CA SER A 672 12.34 -0.45 -20.84
C SER A 672 12.33 0.78 -21.75
N TRP A 673 11.79 0.62 -22.96
CA TRP A 673 11.64 1.69 -23.94
C TRP A 673 10.30 1.66 -24.66
N THR A 674 9.93 2.81 -25.19
CA THR A 674 8.76 3.09 -26.04
C THR A 674 9.27 3.59 -27.40
N THR A 675 8.79 3.02 -28.51
CA THR A 675 9.18 3.47 -29.86
C THR A 675 7.99 3.50 -30.81
N SER A 676 7.87 4.58 -31.58
CA SER A 676 6.73 4.81 -32.48
C SER A 676 6.67 3.83 -33.67
N ALA A 677 5.46 3.52 -34.11
CA ALA A 677 5.14 2.65 -35.25
C ALA A 677 3.96 3.21 -36.07
N GLU A 678 3.71 2.61 -37.25
CA GLU A 678 2.68 3.04 -38.21
C GLU A 678 1.25 3.04 -37.64
N ASP A 679 0.96 2.18 -36.65
CA ASP A 679 -0.35 1.95 -36.05
C ASP A 679 -0.49 2.46 -34.60
N GLY A 680 0.60 2.96 -34.00
CA GLY A 680 0.69 3.27 -32.58
C GLY A 680 2.13 3.25 -32.05
N GLU A 681 2.36 2.57 -30.93
CA GLU A 681 3.68 2.40 -30.32
C GLU A 681 4.05 0.93 -30.01
N GLU A 682 5.35 0.68 -29.91
CA GLU A 682 5.93 -0.59 -29.47
C GLU A 682 6.60 -0.41 -28.10
N LEU A 683 6.30 -1.32 -27.16
CA LEU A 683 6.98 -1.43 -25.89
C LEU A 683 8.09 -2.48 -25.99
N ARG A 684 9.27 -2.20 -25.44
CA ARG A 684 10.39 -3.13 -25.37
C ARG A 684 10.88 -3.22 -23.93
N HIS A 685 10.94 -4.41 -23.36
CA HIS A 685 11.51 -4.67 -22.04
C HIS A 685 12.68 -5.65 -22.16
N VAL A 686 13.82 -5.32 -21.56
CA VAL A 686 14.95 -6.24 -21.40
C VAL A 686 15.14 -6.49 -19.91
N VAL A 687 15.11 -7.76 -19.52
CA VAL A 687 15.34 -8.26 -18.17
C VAL A 687 16.33 -9.40 -18.19
N LEU A 688 17.33 -9.32 -17.32
CA LEU A 688 18.20 -10.41 -16.91
C LEU A 688 17.84 -10.74 -15.45
N PRO A 689 17.00 -11.77 -15.19
CA PRO A 689 16.52 -12.05 -13.83
C PRO A 689 17.58 -12.70 -12.94
N GLU A 690 18.66 -13.21 -13.51
CA GLU A 690 19.76 -13.83 -12.78
C GLU A 690 21.10 -13.45 -13.43
N VAL A 691 21.81 -12.52 -12.80
CA VAL A 691 23.20 -12.18 -13.07
C VAL A 691 23.99 -12.50 -11.80
N LYS A 692 24.85 -13.51 -11.88
CA LYS A 692 25.73 -13.90 -10.77
C LYS A 692 27.03 -13.13 -10.88
N VAL A 693 27.30 -12.26 -9.91
CA VAL A 693 28.49 -11.41 -9.85
C VAL A 693 29.49 -12.09 -8.93
N THR A 694 30.64 -12.51 -9.47
CA THR A 694 31.72 -13.22 -8.76
C THR A 694 33.11 -12.64 -9.11
N LYS A 695 33.10 -11.44 -9.71
CA LYS A 695 34.24 -10.63 -10.18
C LYS A 695 33.71 -9.36 -10.85
N ASP A 696 34.59 -8.38 -11.07
CA ASP A 696 34.35 -7.25 -11.96
C ASP A 696 33.91 -7.73 -13.36
N MET A 697 32.82 -7.15 -13.88
CA MET A 697 32.21 -7.60 -15.14
C MET A 697 31.38 -6.52 -15.84
N THR A 698 31.24 -6.66 -17.17
CA THR A 698 30.31 -5.85 -17.97
C THR A 698 29.04 -6.64 -18.26
N VAL A 699 27.89 -6.13 -17.83
CA VAL A 699 26.56 -6.66 -18.16
C VAL A 699 26.03 -5.91 -19.39
N THR A 700 25.47 -6.60 -20.39
CA THR A 700 24.87 -5.93 -21.57
C THR A 700 23.37 -6.22 -21.67
N LEU A 701 22.55 -5.18 -21.63
CA LEU A 701 21.12 -5.22 -21.94
C LEU A 701 20.94 -4.80 -23.42
N ASP A 702 20.28 -5.62 -24.24
CA ASP A 702 20.29 -5.48 -25.72
C ASP A 702 18.88 -5.66 -26.30
N ALA A 703 18.23 -4.55 -26.64
CA ALA A 703 16.82 -4.53 -27.04
C ALA A 703 16.56 -5.25 -28.38
N ARG A 704 17.57 -5.42 -29.24
CA ARG A 704 17.47 -6.21 -30.49
C ARG A 704 17.18 -7.69 -30.25
N LYS A 705 17.46 -8.20 -29.03
CA LYS A 705 17.19 -9.59 -28.63
C LYS A 705 15.76 -9.81 -28.12
N THR A 706 14.93 -8.77 -28.08
CA THR A 706 13.54 -8.86 -27.61
C THR A 706 12.63 -9.54 -28.65
N VAL A 707 11.76 -10.45 -28.20
CA VAL A 707 10.81 -11.19 -29.03
C VAL A 707 9.38 -10.71 -28.76
N PRO A 708 8.48 -10.70 -29.76
CA PRO A 708 7.10 -10.22 -29.57
C PRO A 708 6.29 -11.16 -28.67
N VAL A 709 5.40 -10.55 -27.89
CA VAL A 709 4.33 -11.22 -27.14
C VAL A 709 3.09 -11.29 -28.04
N GLU A 710 2.78 -12.48 -28.57
CA GLU A 710 1.62 -12.69 -29.43
C GLU A 710 0.39 -13.15 -28.63
N ILE A 711 -0.71 -12.39 -28.65
CA ILE A 711 -2.04 -12.87 -28.21
C ILE A 711 -2.88 -13.23 -29.43
N ARG A 712 -3.42 -14.45 -29.46
CA ARG A 712 -4.19 -14.99 -30.59
C ARG A 712 -5.63 -15.29 -30.16
N THR A 713 -6.58 -14.57 -30.73
CA THR A 713 -8.02 -14.65 -30.38
C THR A 713 -8.82 -15.51 -31.36
N PRO A 714 -9.88 -16.23 -30.92
CA PRO A 714 -10.78 -16.99 -31.80
C PRO A 714 -11.61 -16.16 -32.80
N ARG A 715 -11.59 -14.82 -32.69
CA ARG A 715 -12.28 -13.86 -33.55
C ARG A 715 -11.37 -12.63 -33.76
N PRO A 716 -11.53 -11.85 -34.84
CA PRO A 716 -10.84 -10.57 -35.00
C PRO A 716 -11.04 -9.68 -33.78
N ALA A 717 -9.98 -9.07 -33.27
CA ALA A 717 -10.06 -8.20 -32.11
C ALA A 717 -9.02 -7.07 -32.18
N GLU A 718 -9.38 -5.91 -31.65
CA GLU A 718 -8.48 -4.78 -31.40
C GLU A 718 -8.13 -4.72 -29.90
N GLN A 719 -6.95 -4.21 -29.55
CA GLN A 719 -6.63 -3.88 -28.16
C GLN A 719 -7.43 -2.64 -27.74
N ARG A 720 -8.11 -2.74 -26.59
CA ARG A 720 -9.01 -1.70 -26.08
C ARG A 720 -9.00 -1.71 -24.56
N GLY A 721 -8.43 -0.66 -23.99
CA GLY A 721 -7.95 -0.65 -22.61
C GLY A 721 -6.43 -0.75 -22.55
N ILE A 722 -5.90 -0.64 -21.34
CA ILE A 722 -4.46 -0.49 -21.08
C ILE A 722 -3.72 -1.82 -21.26
N LEU A 723 -2.56 -1.75 -21.91
CA LEU A 723 -1.58 -2.82 -21.98
C LEU A 723 -0.69 -2.70 -20.75
N SER A 724 -0.58 -3.76 -19.96
CA SER A 724 0.33 -3.80 -18.81
C SER A 724 1.12 -5.10 -18.79
N TYR A 725 2.36 -5.03 -18.32
CA TYR A 725 3.18 -6.21 -18.07
C TYR A 725 3.94 -6.04 -16.76
N GLN A 726 4.41 -7.15 -16.19
CA GLN A 726 5.19 -7.13 -14.96
C GLN A 726 6.20 -8.26 -14.90
N THR A 727 7.25 -8.05 -14.12
CA THR A 727 8.15 -9.11 -13.64
C THR A 727 8.00 -9.26 -12.14
N TYR A 728 8.06 -10.49 -11.64
CA TYR A 728 8.23 -10.81 -10.22
C TYR A 728 9.59 -11.46 -10.03
N ARG A 729 10.31 -11.10 -8.96
CA ARG A 729 11.57 -11.69 -8.58
C ARG A 729 11.66 -11.84 -7.06
N GLU A 730 12.27 -12.93 -6.63
CA GLU A 730 12.48 -13.27 -5.23
C GLU A 730 13.92 -13.75 -5.06
N ILE A 731 14.72 -13.07 -4.23
CA ILE A 731 16.14 -13.36 -3.98
C ILE A 731 16.43 -13.12 -2.50
N GLY A 732 17.15 -14.03 -1.84
CA GLY A 732 17.62 -13.83 -0.46
C GLY A 732 16.52 -13.67 0.61
N GLY A 733 15.30 -14.13 0.33
CA GLY A 733 14.13 -13.94 1.21
C GLY A 733 13.35 -12.63 1.00
N ARG A 734 13.82 -11.75 0.10
CA ARG A 734 13.13 -10.51 -0.30
C ARG A 734 12.45 -10.65 -1.65
N SER A 735 11.42 -9.83 -1.87
CA SER A 735 10.57 -9.90 -3.06
C SER A 735 10.46 -8.55 -3.78
N LEU A 736 10.31 -8.59 -5.10
CA LEU A 736 10.07 -7.41 -5.92
C LEU A 736 9.16 -7.74 -7.10
N THR A 737 8.00 -7.09 -7.16
CA THR A 737 7.17 -7.03 -8.36
C THR A 737 7.36 -5.68 -9.05
N GLN A 738 7.66 -5.69 -10.36
CA GLN A 738 7.80 -4.48 -11.18
C GLN A 738 6.81 -4.50 -12.34
N GLY A 739 5.72 -3.76 -12.22
CA GLY A 739 4.73 -3.52 -13.27
C GLY A 739 5.06 -2.31 -14.14
N THR A 740 4.66 -2.34 -15.40
CA THR A 740 4.72 -1.23 -16.37
C THR A 740 3.40 -1.14 -17.12
N MET A 741 2.87 0.08 -17.29
CA MET A 741 1.65 0.34 -18.06
C MET A 741 1.90 1.13 -19.34
N TYR A 742 1.02 0.95 -20.31
CA TYR A 742 0.87 1.86 -21.43
C TYR A 742 -0.56 1.91 -21.98
N PHE A 743 -0.95 3.08 -22.48
CA PHE A 743 -2.28 3.33 -23.04
C PHE A 743 -2.53 2.52 -24.32
N ASP A 744 -3.79 2.45 -24.78
CA ASP A 744 -4.23 1.74 -25.99
C ASP A 744 -3.66 2.29 -27.32
N ILE A 745 -2.72 3.23 -27.27
CA ILE A 745 -1.84 3.61 -28.37
C ILE A 745 -0.68 2.61 -28.56
N ALA A 746 -0.16 1.97 -27.50
CA ALA A 746 0.78 0.86 -27.66
C ALA A 746 0.06 -0.37 -28.22
N LYS A 747 0.58 -0.94 -29.30
CA LYS A 747 -0.01 -2.08 -30.03
C LYS A 747 0.78 -3.37 -29.87
N ARG A 748 2.04 -3.28 -29.42
CA ARG A 748 3.02 -4.36 -29.47
C ARG A 748 3.88 -4.34 -28.20
N LEU A 749 4.17 -5.50 -27.66
CA LEU A 749 5.11 -5.70 -26.55
C LEU A 749 6.18 -6.70 -26.98
N TYR A 750 7.44 -6.34 -26.77
CA TYR A 750 8.59 -7.20 -26.95
C TYR A 750 9.33 -7.40 -25.63
N ILE A 751 9.75 -8.63 -25.35
CA ILE A 751 10.41 -9.04 -24.11
C ILE A 751 11.69 -9.84 -24.42
N SER A 752 12.77 -9.65 -23.67
CA SER A 752 13.99 -10.46 -23.83
C SER A 752 13.78 -11.90 -23.34
N PRO A 753 14.03 -12.94 -24.16
CA PRO A 753 14.09 -14.32 -23.68
C PRO A 753 15.19 -14.49 -22.63
N THR A 754 14.92 -15.27 -21.59
CA THR A 754 15.86 -15.52 -20.49
C THR A 754 16.26 -17.00 -20.44
N ALA A 755 17.29 -17.32 -19.65
CA ALA A 755 17.44 -18.66 -19.10
C ALA A 755 16.37 -18.90 -18.02
N LYS A 756 16.24 -20.14 -17.56
CA LYS A 756 15.56 -20.44 -16.30
C LYS A 756 16.44 -19.99 -15.13
N VAL A 757 15.86 -19.27 -14.18
CA VAL A 757 16.55 -18.96 -12.91
C VAL A 757 16.88 -20.24 -12.15
N THR A 758 17.98 -20.20 -11.40
CA THR A 758 18.46 -21.30 -10.54
C THR A 758 18.34 -20.97 -9.05
N GLU A 759 18.24 -19.69 -8.69
CA GLU A 759 18.08 -19.24 -7.31
C GLU A 759 16.82 -18.37 -7.12
N GLY A 760 15.99 -18.76 -6.15
CA GLY A 760 14.71 -18.09 -5.85
C GLY A 760 13.66 -18.21 -6.97
N THR A 761 12.71 -17.27 -6.99
CA THR A 761 11.55 -17.28 -7.90
C THR A 761 11.65 -16.18 -8.95
N PHE A 762 11.16 -16.44 -10.16
CA PHE A 762 10.93 -15.44 -11.21
C PHE A 762 9.61 -15.70 -11.95
N GLU A 763 8.91 -14.65 -12.36
CA GLU A 763 7.79 -14.71 -13.30
C GLU A 763 7.78 -13.48 -14.22
N PHE A 764 7.41 -13.65 -15.49
CA PHE A 764 6.96 -12.57 -16.37
C PHE A 764 5.48 -12.75 -16.71
N ALA A 765 4.68 -11.70 -16.57
CA ALA A 765 3.27 -11.71 -16.95
C ALA A 765 2.89 -10.47 -17.80
N SER A 766 1.92 -10.61 -18.69
CA SER A 766 1.34 -9.51 -19.45
C SER A 766 -0.18 -9.62 -19.56
N ARG A 767 -0.88 -8.49 -19.39
CA ARG A 767 -2.33 -8.39 -19.45
C ARG A 767 -2.79 -7.64 -20.70
N TRP A 768 -3.78 -8.22 -21.38
CA TRP A 768 -4.32 -7.73 -22.64
C TRP A 768 -5.84 -7.71 -22.59
N GLN A 769 -6.43 -6.57 -22.98
CA GLN A 769 -7.87 -6.38 -23.07
C GLN A 769 -8.23 -6.18 -24.55
N LEU A 770 -9.02 -7.10 -25.11
CA LEU A 770 -9.25 -7.22 -26.56
C LEU A 770 -10.75 -7.34 -26.87
N VAL A 771 -11.27 -6.54 -27.82
CA VAL A 771 -12.70 -6.49 -28.20
C VAL A 771 -12.87 -6.50 -29.72
N ALA A 772 -14.09 -6.71 -30.23
CA ALA A 772 -14.37 -6.61 -31.67
C ALA A 772 -13.99 -5.21 -32.21
N PRO A 773 -13.35 -5.08 -33.40
CA PRO A 773 -12.89 -3.80 -33.91
C PRO A 773 -14.00 -2.75 -34.05
N LEU A 774 -13.74 -1.51 -33.58
CA LEU A 774 -14.73 -0.42 -33.63
C LEU A 774 -14.98 0.05 -35.06
N VAL A 775 -13.91 0.11 -35.86
CA VAL A 775 -13.95 0.42 -37.28
C VAL A 775 -12.78 -0.22 -38.02
N GLU A 776 -13.03 -0.68 -39.24
CA GLU A 776 -12.03 -0.95 -40.27
C GLU A 776 -12.35 -0.03 -41.45
N ALA A 777 -11.34 0.63 -42.03
CA ALA A 777 -11.51 1.48 -43.20
C ALA A 777 -10.54 1.02 -44.30
N LYS A 778 -11.03 0.27 -45.29
CA LYS A 778 -10.20 -0.44 -46.27
C LYS A 778 -10.48 0.01 -47.69
N VAL A 779 -9.43 0.33 -48.46
CA VAL A 779 -9.55 0.75 -49.86
C VAL A 779 -9.96 -0.42 -50.73
N SER A 780 -11.11 -0.27 -51.39
CA SER A 780 -11.74 -1.30 -52.23
C SER A 780 -10.79 -1.82 -53.32
N ARG A 781 -10.98 -3.09 -53.70
CA ARG A 781 -10.11 -3.89 -54.58
C ARG A 781 -8.71 -4.19 -54.03
N THR A 782 -8.03 -3.21 -53.41
CA THR A 782 -6.65 -3.37 -52.92
C THR A 782 -6.54 -3.95 -51.51
N GLY A 783 -7.57 -3.78 -50.67
CA GLY A 783 -7.55 -4.22 -49.27
C GLY A 783 -6.67 -3.37 -48.34
N PHE A 784 -5.97 -2.36 -48.86
CA PHE A 784 -5.13 -1.43 -48.09
C PHE A 784 -5.93 -0.80 -46.95
N ASP A 785 -5.50 -1.08 -45.72
CA ASP A 785 -6.11 -0.55 -44.51
C ASP A 785 -5.63 0.88 -44.28
N LEU A 786 -6.54 1.75 -43.84
CA LEU A 786 -6.25 3.15 -43.56
C LEU A 786 -5.86 3.39 -42.09
N GLY A 787 -5.91 2.36 -41.23
CA GLY A 787 -5.57 2.48 -39.81
C GLY A 787 -6.44 3.52 -39.09
N ALA A 788 -7.70 3.64 -39.50
CA ALA A 788 -8.54 4.77 -39.17
C ALA A 788 -9.15 4.68 -37.76
N TYR A 789 -9.08 5.78 -37.02
CA TYR A 789 -9.71 5.93 -35.71
C TYR A 789 -10.91 6.87 -35.80
N TYR A 790 -11.98 6.62 -35.03
CA TYR A 790 -13.07 7.59 -34.89
C TYR A 790 -12.67 8.76 -33.99
N MET A 791 -12.98 9.97 -34.43
CA MET A 791 -12.85 11.17 -33.58
C MET A 791 -13.73 11.03 -32.31
N PRO A 792 -13.31 11.61 -31.16
CA PRO A 792 -13.99 11.41 -29.86
C PRO A 792 -15.50 11.67 -29.88
N ALA A 793 -15.91 12.74 -30.55
CA ALA A 793 -17.31 13.19 -30.71
C ALA A 793 -18.01 12.62 -31.96
N SER A 794 -17.40 11.72 -32.72
CA SER A 794 -17.97 11.21 -33.98
C SER A 794 -19.28 10.43 -33.76
N PRO A 795 -20.32 10.66 -34.58
CA PRO A 795 -21.31 9.63 -34.89
C PRO A 795 -20.61 8.37 -35.44
N LEU A 796 -21.16 7.20 -35.14
CA LEU A 796 -20.68 5.95 -35.74
C LEU A 796 -21.33 5.73 -37.10
N LEU A 797 -20.61 5.10 -38.03
CA LEU A 797 -21.18 4.60 -39.27
C LEU A 797 -22.16 3.43 -38.99
N PRO A 798 -23.13 3.15 -39.89
CA PRO A 798 -24.10 2.08 -39.68
C PRO A 798 -23.43 0.71 -39.46
N GLU A 799 -23.92 -0.09 -38.51
CA GLU A 799 -23.35 -1.42 -38.17
C GLU A 799 -23.38 -2.41 -39.36
N ARG A 800 -24.26 -2.21 -40.35
CA ARG A 800 -24.26 -2.94 -41.63
C ARG A 800 -23.08 -2.60 -42.57
N GLY A 801 -22.19 -1.71 -42.14
CA GLY A 801 -21.10 -1.13 -42.93
C GLY A 801 -21.56 -0.06 -43.93
N ALA A 802 -20.58 0.53 -44.59
CA ALA A 802 -20.75 1.49 -45.69
C ALA A 802 -19.68 1.27 -46.76
N THR A 803 -19.90 1.80 -47.96
CA THR A 803 -18.82 1.96 -48.96
C THR A 803 -19.05 3.29 -49.67
N LEU A 804 -18.07 4.18 -49.57
CA LEU A 804 -18.14 5.55 -50.05
C LEU A 804 -16.99 5.81 -51.02
N THR A 805 -17.26 6.47 -52.14
CA THR A 805 -16.19 7.04 -52.99
C THR A 805 -15.49 8.14 -52.20
N ALA A 806 -14.16 8.09 -52.17
CA ALA A 806 -13.34 9.12 -51.55
C ALA A 806 -13.05 10.24 -52.54
N VAL A 807 -13.06 11.48 -52.05
CA VAL A 807 -12.61 12.66 -52.79
C VAL A 807 -11.62 13.45 -51.94
N ASP A 808 -10.62 14.00 -52.60
CA ASP A 808 -9.76 15.03 -52.03
C ASP A 808 -10.58 16.33 -51.91
N ALA A 809 -10.54 16.94 -50.74
CA ALA A 809 -11.18 18.19 -50.41
C ALA A 809 -10.17 19.27 -49.97
N GLY A 810 -8.86 19.04 -50.13
CA GLY A 810 -7.81 19.99 -49.81
C GLY A 810 -7.46 20.08 -48.32
N VAL A 811 -6.92 21.24 -47.92
CA VAL A 811 -6.47 21.52 -46.54
C VAL A 811 -7.59 22.08 -45.67
N ALA A 812 -7.57 21.80 -44.36
CA ALA A 812 -8.63 22.13 -43.41
C ALA A 812 -9.04 23.61 -43.34
N ALA A 813 -8.11 24.54 -43.64
CA ALA A 813 -8.40 25.97 -43.73
C ALA A 813 -9.43 26.25 -44.83
N ASP A 814 -9.10 25.87 -46.07
CA ASP A 814 -9.80 26.27 -47.30
C ASP A 814 -10.52 25.11 -48.00
N ALA A 815 -10.95 24.09 -47.24
CA ALA A 815 -11.44 22.83 -47.78
C ALA A 815 -12.68 22.96 -48.71
N ASP A 816 -12.58 22.43 -49.93
CA ASP A 816 -13.66 22.43 -50.93
C ASP A 816 -14.51 21.15 -50.86
N PHE A 817 -15.77 21.31 -50.47
CA PHE A 817 -16.76 20.23 -50.42
C PHE A 817 -17.67 20.15 -51.66
N SER A 818 -17.47 20.99 -52.69
CA SER A 818 -18.32 21.06 -53.89
C SER A 818 -18.49 19.70 -54.60
N ARG A 819 -17.44 18.87 -54.56
CA ARG A 819 -17.38 17.52 -55.19
C ARG A 819 -17.70 16.38 -54.21
N ALA A 820 -17.97 16.68 -52.94
CA ALA A 820 -18.03 15.72 -51.84
C ALA A 820 -19.45 15.31 -51.40
N ARG A 821 -20.51 15.86 -52.01
CA ARG A 821 -21.90 15.49 -51.72
C ARG A 821 -22.15 13.99 -51.89
N GLY A 822 -22.63 13.33 -50.83
CA GLY A 822 -22.88 11.89 -50.77
C GLY A 822 -21.62 11.01 -50.65
N ARG A 823 -20.42 11.59 -50.55
CA ARG A 823 -19.11 10.91 -50.59
C ARG A 823 -18.40 11.00 -49.23
N VAL A 824 -17.22 10.37 -49.13
CA VAL A 824 -16.28 10.65 -48.02
C VAL A 824 -15.26 11.70 -48.48
N ALA A 825 -15.19 12.81 -47.76
CA ALA A 825 -14.17 13.84 -48.01
C ALA A 825 -12.89 13.48 -47.24
N VAL A 826 -11.75 13.51 -47.92
CA VAL A 826 -10.41 13.43 -47.32
C VAL A 826 -9.87 14.85 -47.24
N VAL A 827 -9.54 15.30 -46.02
CA VAL A 827 -9.06 16.65 -45.74
C VAL A 827 -7.72 16.56 -45.02
N ASP A 828 -6.72 17.29 -45.47
CA ASP A 828 -5.44 17.42 -44.77
C ASP A 828 -5.55 18.43 -43.62
N ASN A 829 -5.24 18.01 -42.38
CA ASN A 829 -5.26 18.89 -41.22
C ASN A 829 -3.85 19.02 -40.58
N PRO A 830 -2.97 19.86 -41.16
CA PRO A 830 -1.59 20.03 -40.69
C PRO A 830 -1.47 20.72 -39.32
N THR A 831 -2.58 21.18 -38.72
CA THR A 831 -2.57 21.88 -37.41
C THR A 831 -3.37 21.16 -36.32
N GLY A 832 -4.26 20.23 -36.67
CA GLY A 832 -5.23 19.63 -35.76
C GLY A 832 -6.34 20.60 -35.29
N ALA A 833 -6.37 21.84 -35.76
CA ALA A 833 -7.32 22.86 -35.33
C ALA A 833 -8.64 22.82 -36.13
N GLY A 834 -9.67 23.51 -35.63
CA GLY A 834 -10.92 23.79 -36.36
C GLY A 834 -11.83 22.60 -36.68
N GLU A 835 -11.50 21.39 -36.22
CA GLU A 835 -12.09 20.13 -36.69
C GLU A 835 -13.63 20.08 -36.63
N ARG A 836 -14.26 20.58 -35.56
CA ARG A 836 -15.74 20.59 -35.45
C ARG A 836 -16.39 21.52 -36.48
N ALA A 837 -15.88 22.75 -36.62
CA ALA A 837 -16.41 23.71 -37.60
C ALA A 837 -16.20 23.24 -39.05
N LEU A 838 -15.04 22.63 -39.34
CA LEU A 838 -14.76 21.97 -40.63
C LEU A 838 -15.81 20.90 -40.95
N VAL A 839 -16.14 20.05 -39.97
CA VAL A 839 -17.13 18.97 -40.12
C VAL A 839 -18.56 19.52 -40.24
N GLU A 840 -18.88 20.62 -39.58
CA GLU A 840 -20.16 21.34 -39.74
C GLU A 840 -20.30 21.95 -41.15
N ARG A 841 -19.23 22.52 -41.73
CA ARG A 841 -19.19 22.94 -43.15
C ARG A 841 -19.42 21.75 -44.10
N ALA A 842 -18.79 20.61 -43.82
CA ALA A 842 -18.96 19.38 -44.62
C ALA A 842 -20.41 18.85 -44.55
N ALA A 843 -21.06 18.93 -43.38
CA ALA A 843 -22.46 18.56 -43.22
C ALA A 843 -23.39 19.43 -44.08
N ALA A 844 -23.20 20.75 -44.07
CA ALA A 844 -23.97 21.68 -44.89
C ALA A 844 -23.80 21.42 -46.41
N ALA A 845 -22.61 20.99 -46.84
CA ALA A 845 -22.36 20.56 -48.22
C ALA A 845 -23.00 19.20 -48.59
N GLY A 846 -23.50 18.44 -47.60
CA GLY A 846 -24.11 17.12 -47.79
C GLY A 846 -23.10 15.98 -47.93
N VAL A 847 -21.94 16.08 -47.27
CA VAL A 847 -20.91 15.04 -47.20
C VAL A 847 -21.37 13.87 -46.30
N SER A 848 -21.05 12.63 -46.66
CA SER A 848 -21.49 11.43 -45.91
C SER A 848 -20.56 11.05 -44.76
N ALA A 849 -19.27 11.33 -44.89
CA ALA A 849 -18.24 11.11 -43.86
C ALA A 849 -17.02 12.01 -44.13
N VAL A 850 -16.21 12.28 -43.11
CA VAL A 850 -14.92 12.99 -43.25
C VAL A 850 -13.79 12.12 -42.73
N ILE A 851 -12.69 12.04 -43.49
CA ILE A 851 -11.41 11.50 -43.08
C ILE A 851 -10.44 12.68 -42.95
N LEU A 852 -9.91 12.89 -41.74
CA LEU A 852 -8.87 13.86 -41.45
C LEU A 852 -7.50 13.18 -41.57
N VAL A 853 -6.64 13.65 -42.46
CA VAL A 853 -5.22 13.29 -42.45
C VAL A 853 -4.57 14.08 -41.32
N HIS A 854 -3.88 13.39 -40.43
CA HIS A 854 -3.22 14.00 -39.28
C HIS A 854 -1.82 14.52 -39.64
N PHE A 855 -1.31 15.48 -38.87
CA PHE A 855 0.04 16.03 -39.07
C PHE A 855 1.17 15.08 -38.65
N ASN A 856 0.85 14.05 -37.86
CA ASN A 856 1.73 12.93 -37.48
C ASN A 856 1.28 11.62 -38.17
N ASP A 857 2.20 10.67 -38.33
CA ASP A 857 1.89 9.34 -38.86
C ASP A 857 1.00 8.50 -37.93
N THR A 858 1.06 8.71 -36.61
CA THR A 858 0.15 8.05 -35.67
C THR A 858 -1.20 8.76 -35.59
N GLY A 859 -2.18 8.33 -36.38
CA GLY A 859 -3.54 8.91 -36.44
C GLY A 859 -4.47 8.63 -35.24
N TRP A 860 -3.92 8.19 -34.10
CA TRP A 860 -4.67 7.65 -32.96
C TRP A 860 -5.66 8.68 -32.34
N THR A 861 -6.89 8.23 -32.09
CA THR A 861 -7.92 8.91 -31.28
C THR A 861 -8.83 7.89 -30.61
N ARG A 862 -9.47 8.26 -29.48
CA ARG A 862 -10.41 7.38 -28.75
C ARG A 862 -11.84 7.93 -28.78
N TRP A 863 -12.75 7.16 -29.35
CA TRP A 863 -14.20 7.44 -29.38
C TRP A 863 -14.84 7.34 -27.99
N ARG A 864 -15.78 8.26 -27.68
CA ARG A 864 -16.57 8.26 -26.43
C ARG A 864 -18.07 7.98 -26.73
N PRO A 865 -18.80 7.27 -25.86
CA PRO A 865 -20.21 6.91 -26.06
C PRO A 865 -21.21 8.04 -25.73
N THR A 866 -20.79 9.04 -24.96
CA THR A 866 -21.61 10.14 -24.43
C THR A 866 -21.05 11.51 -24.83
N GLY A 867 -21.83 12.56 -24.61
CA GLY A 867 -21.51 13.94 -24.97
C GLY A 867 -21.97 14.36 -26.38
N ASP A 868 -21.77 15.64 -26.67
CA ASP A 868 -22.05 16.31 -27.94
C ASP A 868 -21.49 15.54 -29.15
N ARG A 869 -22.23 15.54 -30.26
CA ARG A 869 -21.84 14.83 -31.49
C ARG A 869 -21.50 15.77 -32.63
N ASN A 870 -20.47 15.41 -33.39
CA ASN A 870 -20.20 16.01 -34.70
C ASN A 870 -21.40 15.76 -35.64
N ALA A 871 -21.61 16.65 -36.60
CA ALA A 871 -22.76 16.57 -37.52
C ALA A 871 -22.75 15.33 -38.47
N LEU A 872 -21.59 14.68 -38.66
CA LEU A 872 -21.42 13.49 -39.51
C LEU A 872 -20.23 12.62 -39.04
N PRO A 873 -20.16 11.33 -39.42
CA PRO A 873 -19.07 10.43 -39.05
C PRO A 873 -17.68 10.95 -39.47
N THR A 874 -16.84 11.21 -38.48
CA THR A 874 -15.50 11.79 -38.63
C THR A 874 -14.43 10.79 -38.17
N LEU A 875 -13.49 10.47 -39.05
CA LEU A 875 -12.35 9.60 -38.77
C LEU A 875 -11.03 10.36 -38.92
N ARG A 876 -9.98 9.87 -38.27
CA ARG A 876 -8.60 10.34 -38.41
C ARG A 876 -7.70 9.21 -38.91
N ILE A 877 -6.76 9.53 -39.79
CA ILE A 877 -5.72 8.62 -40.30
C ILE A 877 -4.33 9.27 -40.22
N GLY A 878 -3.29 8.43 -40.22
CA GLY A 878 -1.89 8.88 -40.22
C GLY A 878 -1.49 9.67 -41.46
N LYS A 879 -0.51 10.56 -41.33
CA LYS A 879 0.04 11.38 -42.41
C LYS A 879 0.44 10.58 -43.66
N GLY A 880 1.34 9.61 -43.54
CA GLY A 880 1.80 8.78 -44.66
C GLY A 880 0.67 7.98 -45.32
N THR A 881 -0.20 7.38 -44.52
CA THR A 881 -1.40 6.66 -44.99
C THR A 881 -2.38 7.58 -45.72
N GLY A 882 -2.52 8.82 -45.26
CA GLY A 882 -3.29 9.87 -45.92
C GLY A 882 -2.69 10.33 -47.23
N ALA A 883 -1.37 10.51 -47.29
CA ALA A 883 -0.66 10.86 -48.53
C ALA A 883 -0.85 9.79 -49.61
N GLU A 884 -0.76 8.50 -49.28
CA GLU A 884 -1.02 7.42 -50.25
C GLU A 884 -2.52 7.27 -50.59
N LEU A 885 -3.45 7.59 -49.68
CA LEU A 885 -4.87 7.67 -50.00
C LEU A 885 -5.17 8.81 -50.98
N LEU A 886 -4.62 10.01 -50.77
CA LEU A 886 -4.73 11.16 -51.66
C LEU A 886 -4.10 10.86 -53.02
N ALA A 887 -2.91 10.24 -53.04
CA ALA A 887 -2.25 9.82 -54.27
C ALA A 887 -3.06 8.76 -55.04
N ARG A 888 -3.84 7.90 -54.37
CA ARG A 888 -4.80 6.98 -55.02
C ARG A 888 -6.00 7.72 -55.62
N ILE A 889 -6.55 8.70 -54.90
CA ILE A 889 -7.67 9.52 -55.39
C ILE A 889 -7.25 10.30 -56.65
N ALA A 890 -6.04 10.86 -56.67
CA ALA A 890 -5.47 11.53 -57.84
C ALA A 890 -5.27 10.57 -59.04
N ARG A 891 -4.94 9.30 -58.79
CA ARG A 891 -4.82 8.24 -59.82
C ARG A 891 -6.17 7.74 -60.36
N GLY A 892 -7.28 7.99 -59.66
CA GLY A 892 -8.63 7.68 -60.14
C GLY A 892 -9.65 7.35 -59.05
N SER A 893 -10.86 6.96 -59.49
CA SER A 893 -12.02 6.71 -58.63
C SER A 893 -11.74 5.65 -57.54
N THR A 894 -11.46 6.14 -56.34
CA THR A 894 -11.10 5.36 -55.15
C THR A 894 -12.30 5.28 -54.21
N SER A 895 -12.61 4.09 -53.68
CA SER A 895 -13.73 3.91 -52.74
C SER A 895 -13.27 3.18 -51.48
N VAL A 896 -13.62 3.71 -50.31
CA VAL A 896 -13.31 3.12 -49.00
C VAL A 896 -14.52 2.32 -48.52
N ARG A 897 -14.29 1.07 -48.13
CA ARG A 897 -15.24 0.25 -47.38
C ARG A 897 -15.04 0.48 -45.90
N PHE A 898 -16.14 0.68 -45.18
CA PHE A 898 -16.15 0.77 -43.73
C PHE A 898 -16.94 -0.40 -43.14
N SER A 899 -16.34 -1.12 -42.20
CA SER A 899 -16.95 -2.12 -41.32
C SER A 899 -16.61 -1.77 -39.87
N GLY A 900 -17.26 -2.39 -38.88
CA GLY A 900 -17.00 -2.11 -37.47
C GLY A 900 -18.11 -2.60 -36.54
N THR A 901 -17.79 -2.74 -35.24
CA THR A 901 -18.72 -3.24 -34.21
C THR A 901 -18.84 -2.23 -33.07
N ALA A 902 -19.91 -1.45 -33.06
CA ALA A 902 -20.14 -0.44 -32.02
C ALA A 902 -20.33 -1.06 -30.63
N ARG A 903 -21.18 -2.09 -30.54
CA ARG A 903 -21.50 -2.82 -29.29
C ARG A 903 -20.82 -4.19 -29.31
N SER A 904 -19.57 -4.27 -28.84
CA SER A 904 -18.78 -5.51 -28.94
C SER A 904 -19.44 -6.70 -28.22
N PRO A 905 -19.83 -7.78 -28.93
CA PRO A 905 -20.47 -8.96 -28.32
C PRO A 905 -19.50 -9.89 -27.59
N TYR A 906 -18.20 -9.55 -27.57
CA TYR A 906 -17.18 -10.28 -26.82
C TYR A 906 -16.09 -9.38 -26.25
N LEU A 907 -15.49 -9.88 -25.17
CA LEU A 907 -14.26 -9.39 -24.55
C LEU A 907 -13.32 -10.59 -24.37
N TYR A 908 -12.03 -10.38 -24.60
CA TYR A 908 -10.96 -11.24 -24.07
C TYR A 908 -10.17 -10.41 -23.05
N ASP A 909 -10.17 -10.85 -21.79
CA ASP A 909 -9.44 -10.24 -20.68
C ASP A 909 -8.36 -11.25 -20.24
N VAL A 910 -7.20 -11.13 -20.90
CA VAL A 910 -6.19 -12.18 -20.97
C VAL A 910 -5.04 -11.82 -20.05
N MET A 911 -4.77 -12.68 -19.07
CA MET A 911 -3.48 -12.76 -18.40
C MET A 911 -2.64 -13.83 -19.10
N GLN A 912 -1.50 -13.43 -19.65
CA GLN A 912 -0.44 -14.30 -20.16
C GLN A 912 0.67 -14.37 -19.10
N VAL A 913 1.15 -15.57 -18.79
CA VAL A 913 2.16 -15.82 -17.75
C VAL A 913 3.34 -16.61 -18.34
N SER A 914 4.52 -16.47 -17.75
CA SER A 914 5.74 -17.21 -18.05
C SER A 914 6.56 -17.36 -16.76
N GLU A 915 6.38 -18.50 -16.10
CA GLU A 915 7.04 -18.86 -14.85
C GLU A 915 8.51 -19.23 -15.09
N GLN A 916 9.38 -18.80 -14.18
CA GLN A 916 10.81 -19.17 -14.05
C GLN A 916 11.73 -18.77 -15.23
N GLN A 917 11.19 -18.44 -16.40
CA GLN A 917 11.90 -17.94 -17.57
C GLN A 917 10.96 -17.19 -18.54
N VAL A 918 11.49 -16.25 -19.33
CA VAL A 918 10.83 -15.79 -20.56
C VAL A 918 11.24 -16.73 -21.71
N PRO A 919 10.30 -17.47 -22.34
CA PRO A 919 10.64 -18.38 -23.43
C PRO A 919 11.01 -17.61 -24.72
N ARG A 920 11.80 -18.25 -25.60
CA ARG A 920 12.19 -17.71 -26.93
C ARG A 920 11.03 -17.38 -27.87
N LYS A 921 9.80 -17.76 -27.52
CA LYS A 921 8.58 -17.38 -28.22
C LYS A 921 7.43 -17.28 -27.22
N VAL A 922 6.87 -16.09 -27.04
CA VAL A 922 5.74 -15.85 -26.13
C VAL A 922 4.45 -15.79 -26.95
N VAL A 923 3.65 -16.86 -26.92
CA VAL A 923 2.36 -16.93 -27.63
C VAL A 923 1.27 -17.43 -26.71
N HIS A 924 0.23 -16.62 -26.48
CA HIS A 924 -0.97 -17.03 -25.77
C HIS A 924 -2.14 -17.16 -26.75
N SER A 925 -2.68 -18.37 -26.92
CA SER A 925 -3.88 -18.60 -27.74
C SER A 925 -5.11 -18.74 -26.85
N VAL A 926 -6.04 -17.80 -26.95
CA VAL A 926 -7.19 -17.69 -26.04
C VAL A 926 -8.24 -18.75 -26.39
N SER A 927 -8.72 -19.50 -25.40
CA SER A 927 -9.65 -20.62 -25.61
C SER A 927 -10.47 -20.94 -24.37
N ALA A 928 -11.51 -21.76 -24.51
CA ALA A 928 -12.21 -22.32 -23.35
C ALA A 928 -11.37 -23.32 -22.51
N ARG A 929 -10.11 -23.61 -22.88
CA ARG A 929 -9.20 -24.50 -22.11
C ARG A 929 -8.26 -23.74 -21.16
N ASN A 930 -8.14 -22.42 -21.32
CA ASN A 930 -7.32 -21.53 -20.50
C ASN A 930 -8.09 -20.29 -20.01
N SER A 931 -9.41 -20.23 -20.25
CA SER A 931 -10.29 -19.16 -19.79
C SER A 931 -11.57 -19.72 -19.16
N ALA A 932 -12.17 -18.96 -18.25
CA ALA A 932 -13.61 -19.00 -18.06
C ALA A 932 -14.29 -18.31 -19.26
N VAL A 933 -15.49 -18.77 -19.64
CA VAL A 933 -16.30 -18.14 -20.69
C VAL A 933 -17.59 -17.64 -20.06
N VAL A 934 -17.49 -16.46 -19.44
CA VAL A 934 -18.56 -15.77 -18.73
C VAL A 934 -19.59 -15.26 -19.74
N ARG A 935 -20.87 -15.30 -19.38
CA ARG A 935 -21.93 -14.52 -20.04
C ARG A 935 -22.39 -13.44 -19.08
N THR A 936 -22.08 -12.20 -19.42
CA THR A 936 -22.37 -11.05 -18.57
C THR A 936 -23.49 -10.22 -19.18
N THR A 937 -24.60 -10.06 -18.46
CA THR A 937 -25.68 -9.14 -18.81
C THR A 937 -25.50 -7.82 -18.07
N TYR A 938 -25.57 -6.71 -18.79
CA TYR A 938 -25.51 -5.36 -18.23
C TYR A 938 -26.91 -4.74 -18.31
N ALA A 939 -27.65 -4.69 -17.18
CA ALA A 939 -29.07 -4.34 -17.17
C ALA A 939 -29.31 -2.84 -17.31
N ASP A 940 -30.14 -2.45 -18.29
CA ASP A 940 -30.61 -1.08 -18.49
C ASP A 940 -31.56 -0.66 -17.35
N ASN A 941 -31.28 0.50 -16.75
CA ASN A 941 -32.01 1.06 -15.63
C ASN A 941 -32.72 2.41 -15.90
N GLY A 942 -32.74 2.89 -17.15
CA GLY A 942 -33.55 4.06 -17.52
C GLY A 942 -32.98 4.91 -18.65
N VAL A 943 -32.11 5.85 -18.29
CA VAL A 943 -31.76 7.01 -19.14
C VAL A 943 -30.42 6.85 -19.86
N THR A 944 -29.46 6.11 -19.29
CA THR A 944 -28.14 5.89 -19.89
C THR A 944 -28.14 4.69 -20.86
N GLY A 945 -27.57 4.87 -22.06
CA GLY A 945 -27.37 3.77 -23.02
C GLY A 945 -26.09 2.96 -22.80
N TRP A 946 -25.23 3.40 -21.88
CA TRP A 946 -23.88 2.90 -21.62
C TRP A 946 -23.53 3.05 -20.14
N ALA A 947 -22.67 2.14 -19.67
CA ALA A 947 -22.08 2.07 -18.35
C ALA A 947 -20.55 2.02 -18.45
N SER A 948 -19.88 2.13 -17.31
CA SER A 948 -18.44 1.88 -17.17
C SER A 948 -18.21 0.59 -16.38
N GLU A 949 -17.29 -0.25 -16.85
CA GLU A 949 -16.87 -1.50 -16.19
C GLU A 949 -15.34 -1.61 -16.10
N GLN A 950 -14.87 -2.24 -15.03
CA GLN A 950 -13.46 -2.52 -14.80
C GLN A 950 -13.33 -3.88 -14.13
N ARG A 951 -12.41 -4.71 -14.62
CA ARG A 951 -12.02 -5.97 -13.96
C ARG A 951 -10.62 -5.85 -13.39
N PHE A 952 -10.49 -5.92 -12.07
CA PHE A 952 -9.24 -6.00 -11.33
C PHE A 952 -8.70 -7.43 -11.36
N GLY A 953 -7.38 -7.59 -11.32
CA GLY A 953 -6.71 -8.90 -11.36
C GLY A 953 -5.35 -8.89 -10.66
N TRP A 954 -5.10 -9.94 -9.87
CA TRP A 954 -3.90 -10.16 -9.07
C TRP A 954 -3.25 -11.50 -9.45
N ARG A 955 -1.92 -11.53 -9.59
CA ARG A 955 -1.11 -12.76 -9.51
C ARG A 955 -0.95 -13.19 -8.03
N PRO A 956 -0.60 -14.46 -7.72
CA PRO A 956 -0.62 -14.96 -6.33
C PRO A 956 0.28 -14.20 -5.34
N TYR A 957 1.35 -13.58 -5.82
CA TYR A 957 2.34 -12.82 -5.04
C TYR A 957 1.99 -11.32 -4.90
N GLN A 958 0.86 -10.86 -5.44
CA GLN A 958 0.45 -9.44 -5.36
C GLN A 958 -0.64 -9.23 -4.31
N ASN A 959 -0.44 -8.26 -3.42
CA ASN A 959 -1.50 -7.74 -2.56
C ASN A 959 -2.27 -6.62 -3.27
N THR A 960 -1.63 -5.90 -4.20
CA THR A 960 -2.25 -4.80 -4.94
C THR A 960 -2.40 -5.07 -6.45
N ALA A 961 -3.61 -4.82 -6.99
CA ALA A 961 -3.88 -4.85 -8.43
C ALA A 961 -3.72 -3.44 -9.01
N TRP A 962 -2.60 -3.18 -9.65
CA TRP A 962 -2.31 -1.91 -10.32
C TRP A 962 -2.50 -1.96 -11.83
N LEU A 963 -2.43 -0.78 -12.45
CA LEU A 963 -2.28 -0.59 -13.90
C LEU A 963 -3.49 -1.07 -14.71
N GLN A 964 -4.67 -0.99 -14.09
CA GLN A 964 -5.92 -1.54 -14.59
C GLN A 964 -6.99 -0.45 -14.57
N TYR A 965 -7.83 -0.42 -15.60
CA TYR A 965 -8.55 0.78 -16.00
C TYR A 965 -9.96 0.49 -16.53
N THR A 966 -10.75 1.54 -16.61
CA THR A 966 -12.17 1.50 -17.01
C THR A 966 -12.35 1.22 -18.49
N ARG A 967 -13.46 0.56 -18.85
CA ARG A 967 -13.96 0.38 -20.21
C ARG A 967 -15.43 0.79 -20.28
N PHE A 968 -15.87 1.31 -21.44
CA PHE A 968 -17.29 1.53 -21.68
C PHE A 968 -17.99 0.25 -22.13
N VAL A 969 -19.18 -0.01 -21.59
CA VAL A 969 -20.00 -1.19 -21.93
C VAL A 969 -21.45 -0.77 -22.22
N PRO A 970 -22.09 -1.30 -23.28
CA PRO A 970 -23.46 -0.92 -23.62
C PRO A 970 -24.46 -1.53 -22.62
N LEU A 971 -25.45 -0.74 -22.21
CA LEU A 971 -26.55 -1.21 -21.37
C LEU A 971 -27.64 -1.88 -22.21
N GLY A 972 -28.38 -2.81 -21.58
CA GLY A 972 -29.40 -3.63 -22.22
C GLY A 972 -28.84 -4.72 -23.13
N PHE A 973 -27.75 -5.37 -22.72
CA PHE A 973 -26.92 -6.22 -23.59
C PHE A 973 -26.28 -7.42 -22.86
N GLU A 974 -26.13 -8.58 -23.54
CA GLU A 974 -25.33 -9.73 -23.08
C GLU A 974 -23.98 -9.76 -23.84
N ARG A 975 -22.86 -9.77 -23.12
CA ARG A 975 -21.50 -9.90 -23.66
C ARG A 975 -20.91 -11.27 -23.28
N THR A 976 -20.19 -11.92 -24.20
CA THR A 976 -19.44 -13.16 -23.91
C THR A 976 -17.99 -12.82 -23.57
N GLU A 977 -17.55 -13.11 -22.35
CA GLU A 977 -16.25 -12.66 -21.83
C GLU A 977 -15.35 -13.85 -21.54
N TYR A 978 -14.16 -13.84 -22.14
CA TYR A 978 -13.11 -14.82 -21.90
C TYR A 978 -12.13 -14.24 -20.89
N VAL A 979 -12.12 -14.77 -19.66
CA VAL A 979 -11.24 -14.31 -18.58
C VAL A 979 -10.21 -15.39 -18.28
N SER A 980 -8.91 -15.07 -18.28
CA SER A 980 -7.86 -16.09 -18.03
C SER A 980 -8.10 -16.83 -16.72
N ALA A 981 -8.04 -18.15 -16.79
CA ALA A 981 -8.25 -19.07 -15.68
C ALA A 981 -6.94 -19.50 -15.02
N GLY A 982 -7.03 -20.05 -13.82
CA GLY A 982 -5.90 -20.56 -13.04
C GLY A 982 -5.88 -19.96 -11.64
N ASP A 983 -4.69 -19.53 -11.26
CA ASP A 983 -4.28 -18.92 -9.99
C ASP A 983 -4.46 -17.38 -9.95
N THR A 984 -4.71 -16.74 -11.10
CA THR A 984 -5.02 -15.31 -11.18
C THR A 984 -6.38 -15.05 -10.53
N ALA A 985 -6.41 -14.24 -9.47
CA ALA A 985 -7.63 -13.80 -8.81
C ALA A 985 -8.19 -12.56 -9.53
N TRP A 986 -9.52 -12.44 -9.59
CA TRP A 986 -10.23 -11.39 -10.33
C TRP A 986 -11.38 -10.80 -9.51
N GLN A 987 -11.55 -9.47 -9.56
CA GLN A 987 -12.75 -8.76 -9.10
C GLN A 987 -13.32 -7.97 -10.29
N HIS A 988 -14.62 -8.01 -10.51
CA HIS A 988 -15.34 -7.24 -11.51
C HIS A 988 -16.14 -6.12 -10.84
N ARG A 989 -16.12 -4.92 -11.43
CA ARG A 989 -16.82 -3.73 -10.94
C ARG A 989 -17.54 -3.04 -12.09
N VAL A 990 -18.80 -2.64 -11.88
CA VAL A 990 -19.69 -2.04 -12.89
C VAL A 990 -20.44 -0.84 -12.30
N HIS A 991 -20.19 0.34 -12.85
CA HIS A 991 -20.87 1.59 -12.52
C HIS A 991 -21.95 1.92 -13.55
N HIS A 992 -23.09 2.44 -13.08
CA HIS A 992 -24.32 2.59 -13.88
C HIS A 992 -24.29 3.76 -14.90
N THR A 993 -23.27 4.63 -14.82
CA THR A 993 -23.00 5.71 -15.79
C THR A 993 -21.64 5.54 -16.48
N THR A 994 -21.36 6.36 -17.49
CA THR A 994 -20.05 6.44 -18.16
C THR A 994 -19.12 7.42 -17.45
N THR A 995 -17.90 6.99 -17.14
CA THR A 995 -16.83 7.88 -16.66
C THR A 995 -16.41 8.91 -17.73
N PHE A 996 -15.95 10.09 -17.31
CA PHE A 996 -15.50 11.15 -18.24
C PHE A 996 -14.22 10.77 -18.98
N ASP A 997 -13.30 10.05 -18.32
CA ASP A 997 -12.15 9.42 -18.94
C ASP A 997 -12.17 7.92 -18.63
N VAL A 998 -11.52 7.12 -19.49
CA VAL A 998 -11.32 5.67 -19.30
C VAL A 998 -9.88 5.34 -18.95
N ASP A 999 -8.95 6.28 -19.12
CA ASP A 999 -7.62 6.24 -18.51
C ASP A 999 -7.68 6.60 -17.00
N GLN A 1000 -8.74 6.12 -16.35
CA GLN A 1000 -9.06 6.33 -14.93
C GLN A 1000 -9.59 5.03 -14.30
N PRO A 1001 -9.36 4.84 -12.98
CA PRO A 1001 -9.99 3.78 -12.22
C PRO A 1001 -11.51 3.95 -12.12
N LEU A 1002 -12.21 2.84 -12.02
CA LEU A 1002 -13.61 2.81 -11.67
C LEU A 1002 -13.78 2.86 -10.14
N ILE A 1003 -13.72 4.05 -9.56
CA ILE A 1003 -13.77 4.22 -8.09
C ILE A 1003 -15.13 3.83 -7.49
N ALA A 1004 -16.22 4.06 -8.22
CA ALA A 1004 -17.60 3.81 -7.79
C ALA A 1004 -18.25 2.62 -8.51
N GLY A 1005 -19.46 2.23 -8.06
CA GLY A 1005 -20.26 1.18 -8.69
C GLY A 1005 -20.23 -0.17 -7.95
N MET A 1006 -20.98 -1.12 -8.48
CA MET A 1006 -21.22 -2.42 -7.85
C MET A 1006 -20.07 -3.37 -8.17
N ARG A 1007 -19.66 -4.18 -7.19
CA ARG A 1007 -18.52 -5.11 -7.26
C ARG A 1007 -18.88 -6.50 -6.74
N ASP A 1008 -18.12 -7.50 -7.17
CA ASP A 1008 -18.03 -8.81 -6.49
C ASP A 1008 -16.79 -8.86 -5.58
N ASP A 1009 -16.65 -9.92 -4.78
CA ASP A 1009 -15.44 -10.17 -3.98
C ASP A 1009 -14.42 -11.00 -4.81
N PRO A 1010 -13.08 -10.83 -4.60
CA PRO A 1010 -12.07 -11.40 -5.48
C PRO A 1010 -12.09 -12.94 -5.58
N ARG A 1011 -12.11 -13.47 -6.81
CA ARG A 1011 -12.29 -14.90 -7.11
C ARG A 1011 -11.36 -15.40 -8.23
N THR A 1012 -10.82 -16.61 -8.07
CA THR A 1012 -10.10 -17.31 -9.16
C THR A 1012 -11.06 -18.07 -10.07
N TYR A 1013 -10.74 -18.18 -11.36
CA TYR A 1013 -11.55 -18.93 -12.32
C TYR A 1013 -10.91 -20.28 -12.66
N ARG A 1014 -11.68 -21.37 -12.61
CA ARG A 1014 -11.28 -22.66 -13.19
C ARG A 1014 -11.48 -22.64 -14.71
N ALA A 1015 -10.60 -23.28 -15.47
CA ALA A 1015 -10.71 -23.29 -16.93
C ALA A 1015 -11.98 -24.02 -17.43
N GLY A 1016 -12.60 -23.52 -18.50
CA GLY A 1016 -13.76 -24.15 -19.15
C GLY A 1016 -15.11 -23.93 -18.47
N VAL A 1017 -15.16 -23.28 -17.30
CA VAL A 1017 -16.42 -22.89 -16.65
C VAL A 1017 -17.17 -21.86 -17.49
N ARG A 1018 -18.51 -21.90 -17.41
CA ARG A 1018 -19.42 -21.04 -18.19
C ARG A 1018 -20.44 -20.34 -17.29
N PRO A 1019 -20.00 -19.50 -16.33
CA PRO A 1019 -20.90 -18.77 -15.44
C PRO A 1019 -21.77 -17.78 -16.22
N ARG A 1020 -22.94 -17.48 -15.66
CA ARG A 1020 -23.73 -16.31 -15.99
C ARG A 1020 -23.62 -15.33 -14.83
N GLU A 1021 -23.59 -14.04 -15.14
CA GLU A 1021 -23.72 -12.95 -14.17
C GLU A 1021 -24.57 -11.83 -14.78
N THR A 1022 -25.33 -11.13 -13.95
CA THR A 1022 -26.18 -10.00 -14.36
C THR A 1022 -25.90 -8.83 -13.44
N TRP A 1023 -25.46 -7.70 -13.98
CA TRP A 1023 -25.15 -6.49 -13.24
C TRP A 1023 -26.32 -5.51 -13.23
N GLN A 1024 -26.61 -4.94 -12.06
CA GLN A 1024 -27.70 -4.02 -11.80
C GLN A 1024 -29.08 -4.62 -12.11
N GLY A 1025 -29.22 -5.94 -11.98
CA GLY A 1025 -30.47 -6.67 -12.22
C GLY A 1025 -31.49 -6.50 -11.09
N ALA A 1026 -32.76 -6.29 -11.44
CA ALA A 1026 -33.82 -6.13 -10.46
C ALA A 1026 -34.09 -7.45 -9.68
N VAL A 1027 -34.28 -7.42 -8.36
CA VAL A 1027 -34.51 -6.26 -7.48
C VAL A 1027 -33.23 -5.80 -6.79
N VAL A 1028 -32.89 -4.52 -6.93
CA VAL A 1028 -31.78 -3.90 -6.18
C VAL A 1028 -32.26 -3.42 -4.81
N ARG A 1029 -31.55 -3.76 -3.73
CA ARG A 1029 -31.94 -3.47 -2.33
C ARG A 1029 -30.76 -3.53 -1.36
N PRO A 1030 -30.92 -3.09 -0.09
CA PRO A 1030 -29.99 -3.42 0.97
C PRO A 1030 -29.99 -4.92 1.30
N SER A 1031 -28.81 -5.54 1.41
CA SER A 1031 -28.65 -6.89 1.97
C SER A 1031 -27.19 -7.20 2.31
N ILE A 1032 -26.95 -8.12 3.24
CA ILE A 1032 -25.65 -8.76 3.41
C ILE A 1032 -25.40 -9.70 2.21
N PRO A 1033 -24.31 -9.56 1.43
CA PRO A 1033 -24.04 -10.41 0.28
C PRO A 1033 -23.81 -11.88 0.69
N ALA A 1034 -24.16 -12.81 -0.19
CA ALA A 1034 -23.80 -14.23 -0.01
C ALA A 1034 -22.30 -14.43 -0.32
N GLY A 1035 -21.61 -15.25 0.47
CA GLY A 1035 -20.17 -15.51 0.35
C GLY A 1035 -19.24 -14.38 0.81
N THR A 1036 -19.76 -13.32 1.46
CA THR A 1036 -18.92 -12.16 1.84
C THR A 1036 -17.90 -12.49 2.93
N THR A 1037 -16.68 -11.98 2.77
CA THR A 1037 -15.61 -12.02 3.78
C THR A 1037 -15.85 -11.07 4.96
N THR A 1038 -16.80 -10.13 4.84
CA THR A 1038 -17.13 -9.11 5.86
C THR A 1038 -18.53 -9.30 6.44
N PRO A 1039 -18.79 -10.36 7.23
CA PRO A 1039 -20.10 -10.61 7.84
C PRO A 1039 -20.45 -9.57 8.91
N THR A 1040 -21.75 -9.42 9.17
CA THR A 1040 -22.26 -8.60 10.27
C THR A 1040 -22.30 -9.42 11.56
N VAL A 1041 -21.49 -9.06 12.57
CA VAL A 1041 -21.25 -9.88 13.77
C VAL A 1041 -21.50 -9.14 15.09
N ARG A 1042 -21.82 -9.89 16.14
CA ARG A 1042 -21.58 -9.51 17.54
C ARG A 1042 -20.17 -9.95 17.91
N ASP A 1043 -19.44 -9.12 18.64
CA ASP A 1043 -18.09 -9.41 19.11
C ASP A 1043 -17.88 -8.74 20.47
N GLY A 1044 -17.85 -9.51 21.56
CA GLY A 1044 -17.88 -8.94 22.92
C GLY A 1044 -19.08 -8.01 23.14
N ASN A 1045 -18.80 -6.72 23.30
CA ASN A 1045 -19.81 -5.66 23.47
C ASN A 1045 -20.07 -4.86 22.18
N VAL A 1046 -19.49 -5.23 21.04
CA VAL A 1046 -19.60 -4.49 19.77
C VAL A 1046 -20.49 -5.24 18.76
N LEU A 1047 -21.40 -4.52 18.11
CA LEU A 1047 -22.05 -4.95 16.87
C LEU A 1047 -21.25 -4.39 15.70
N ARG A 1048 -20.53 -5.25 14.97
CA ARG A 1048 -19.83 -4.87 13.73
C ARG A 1048 -20.83 -5.00 12.58
N LEU A 1049 -21.57 -3.93 12.29
CA LEU A 1049 -22.58 -3.86 11.24
C LEU A 1049 -21.89 -3.72 9.87
N ARG A 1050 -22.23 -4.60 8.92
CA ARG A 1050 -21.66 -4.69 7.57
C ARG A 1050 -22.76 -5.10 6.58
N VAL A 1051 -23.78 -4.24 6.44
CA VAL A 1051 -24.93 -4.47 5.53
C VAL A 1051 -24.82 -3.53 4.34
N ALA A 1052 -24.58 -4.06 3.14
CA ALA A 1052 -24.42 -3.23 1.94
C ALA A 1052 -25.76 -2.59 1.52
N GLU A 1053 -25.70 -1.32 1.13
CA GLU A 1053 -26.83 -0.46 0.75
C GLU A 1053 -27.50 -0.93 -0.55
N PHE A 1054 -26.71 -1.42 -1.50
CA PHE A 1054 -27.19 -1.87 -2.80
C PHE A 1054 -26.57 -3.20 -3.20
N THR A 1055 -27.40 -4.25 -3.27
CA THR A 1055 -27.10 -5.55 -3.88
C THR A 1055 -28.15 -5.87 -4.94
N ASP A 1056 -27.76 -6.46 -6.06
CA ASP A 1056 -28.66 -6.78 -7.18
C ASP A 1056 -29.11 -8.26 -7.17
N SER A 1057 -29.86 -8.69 -8.19
CA SER A 1057 -30.34 -10.08 -8.34
C SER A 1057 -29.25 -11.16 -8.33
N GLN A 1058 -27.98 -10.80 -8.56
CA GLN A 1058 -26.85 -11.72 -8.63
C GLN A 1058 -26.18 -11.88 -7.26
N ALA A 1059 -26.02 -13.13 -6.83
CA ALA A 1059 -25.36 -13.43 -5.56
C ALA A 1059 -23.90 -12.95 -5.57
N GLY A 1060 -23.49 -12.26 -4.50
CA GLY A 1060 -22.15 -11.70 -4.30
C GLY A 1060 -21.96 -10.26 -4.77
N HIS A 1061 -22.89 -9.68 -5.53
CA HIS A 1061 -22.79 -8.29 -5.99
C HIS A 1061 -23.18 -7.28 -4.91
N TRP A 1062 -22.36 -6.26 -4.68
CA TRP A 1062 -22.63 -5.20 -3.70
C TRP A 1062 -22.02 -3.83 -4.05
N SER A 1063 -22.62 -2.76 -3.53
CA SER A 1063 -22.16 -1.38 -3.71
C SER A 1063 -22.56 -0.50 -2.53
N PRO A 1064 -21.68 0.40 -2.04
CA PRO A 1064 -22.08 1.53 -1.21
C PRO A 1064 -22.81 2.60 -2.06
N PRO A 1065 -23.34 3.68 -1.47
CA PRO A 1065 -23.87 4.82 -2.22
C PRO A 1065 -22.80 5.50 -3.08
N SER A 1066 -23.19 6.04 -4.23
CA SER A 1066 -22.29 6.80 -5.11
C SER A 1066 -23.05 7.82 -5.96
N GLY A 1067 -22.45 9.00 -6.18
CA GLY A 1067 -22.96 9.97 -7.17
C GLY A 1067 -24.34 10.57 -6.83
N GLY A 1068 -24.49 11.07 -5.60
CA GLY A 1068 -25.74 11.67 -5.10
C GLY A 1068 -26.65 10.70 -4.34
N ASP A 1069 -26.47 9.39 -4.52
CA ASP A 1069 -27.16 8.37 -3.71
C ASP A 1069 -26.90 8.59 -2.21
N THR A 1070 -27.93 8.43 -1.39
CA THR A 1070 -27.87 8.57 0.08
C THR A 1070 -28.31 7.28 0.78
N ALA A 1071 -27.77 7.06 1.98
CA ALA A 1071 -28.20 6.00 2.89
C ALA A 1071 -28.17 6.49 4.35
N SER A 1072 -29.04 5.93 5.18
CA SER A 1072 -29.04 6.14 6.63
C SER A 1072 -29.54 4.89 7.35
N ALA A 1073 -29.10 4.70 8.59
CA ALA A 1073 -29.59 3.62 9.45
C ALA A 1073 -29.80 4.08 10.89
N VAL A 1074 -30.74 3.44 11.59
CA VAL A 1074 -31.04 3.66 13.00
C VAL A 1074 -31.19 2.31 13.69
N LEU A 1075 -30.42 2.10 14.76
CA LEU A 1075 -30.52 0.92 15.62
C LEU A 1075 -31.38 1.24 16.84
N TYR A 1076 -32.16 0.26 17.26
CA TYR A 1076 -32.93 0.27 18.50
C TYR A 1076 -32.60 -0.97 19.32
N ARG A 1077 -32.59 -0.87 20.65
CA ARG A 1077 -32.44 -1.95 21.63
C ARG A 1077 -33.69 -1.96 22.52
N ASP A 1078 -34.42 -3.07 22.52
CA ASP A 1078 -35.70 -3.28 23.25
C ASP A 1078 -36.81 -2.25 22.99
N GLY A 1079 -36.65 -1.40 21.96
CA GLY A 1079 -37.57 -0.34 21.56
C GLY A 1079 -36.96 1.07 21.66
N GLU A 1080 -35.93 1.26 22.48
CA GLU A 1080 -35.23 2.52 22.66
C GLU A 1080 -34.16 2.72 21.56
N ARG A 1081 -33.91 3.96 21.13
CA ARG A 1081 -32.91 4.26 20.09
C ARG A 1081 -31.50 4.14 20.67
N VAL A 1082 -30.58 3.58 19.89
CA VAL A 1082 -29.14 3.62 20.18
C VAL A 1082 -28.53 4.84 19.48
N ASP A 1083 -27.88 5.71 20.26
CA ASP A 1083 -27.22 6.92 19.75
C ASP A 1083 -25.91 6.62 19.00
N GLY A 1084 -25.41 7.62 18.26
CA GLY A 1084 -24.23 7.47 17.38
C GLY A 1084 -24.47 6.61 16.13
N VAL A 1085 -25.66 6.01 15.97
CA VAL A 1085 -25.99 5.18 14.80
C VAL A 1085 -26.54 6.02 13.67
N GLY A 1086 -25.79 6.02 12.54
CA GLY A 1086 -26.18 6.65 11.28
C GLY A 1086 -25.98 5.78 10.03
N SER A 1087 -25.15 4.72 10.09
CA SER A 1087 -24.85 3.81 8.98
C SER A 1087 -25.12 2.34 9.35
N ALA A 1088 -25.41 1.49 8.36
CA ALA A 1088 -25.43 0.04 8.52
C ALA A 1088 -24.04 -0.61 8.27
N TRP A 1089 -23.01 0.22 8.06
CA TRP A 1089 -21.62 -0.16 7.83
C TRP A 1089 -20.69 0.53 8.85
N GLN A 1090 -20.76 0.11 10.12
CA GLN A 1090 -20.06 0.73 11.24
C GLN A 1090 -19.87 -0.24 12.42
N ASN A 1091 -19.08 0.13 13.42
CA ASN A 1091 -19.02 -0.58 14.70
C ASN A 1091 -19.91 0.16 15.73
N VAL A 1092 -20.70 -0.58 16.52
CA VAL A 1092 -21.60 -0.01 17.54
C VAL A 1092 -21.40 -0.72 18.87
N THR A 1093 -20.86 -0.02 19.86
CA THR A 1093 -20.78 -0.53 21.23
C THR A 1093 -22.16 -0.55 21.87
N VAL A 1094 -22.55 -1.68 22.46
CA VAL A 1094 -23.85 -1.91 23.09
C VAL A 1094 -23.68 -2.70 24.39
N PRO A 1095 -24.65 -2.63 25.33
CA PRO A 1095 -24.60 -3.38 26.58
C PRO A 1095 -24.44 -4.90 26.41
N ALA A 1096 -23.95 -5.57 27.46
CA ALA A 1096 -23.58 -6.99 27.42
C ALA A 1096 -24.80 -7.93 27.47
N GLU A 1097 -25.92 -7.48 28.03
CA GLU A 1097 -27.11 -8.31 28.23
C GLU A 1097 -27.75 -8.69 26.89
N ARG A 1098 -28.51 -9.80 26.91
CA ARG A 1098 -29.31 -10.18 25.75
C ARG A 1098 -30.52 -9.26 25.62
N ALA A 1099 -30.69 -8.69 24.44
CA ALA A 1099 -31.73 -7.75 24.09
C ALA A 1099 -32.26 -8.01 22.67
N ARG A 1100 -33.43 -7.49 22.36
CA ARG A 1100 -34.04 -7.54 21.03
C ARG A 1100 -33.76 -6.25 20.28
N TYR A 1101 -33.03 -6.35 19.19
CA TYR A 1101 -32.60 -5.22 18.38
C TYR A 1101 -33.50 -5.03 17.17
N ARG A 1102 -33.71 -3.78 16.76
CA ARG A 1102 -34.27 -3.41 15.45
C ARG A 1102 -33.27 -2.54 14.70
N LEU A 1103 -32.89 -2.93 13.50
CA LEU A 1103 -32.07 -2.11 12.60
C LEU A 1103 -32.97 -1.64 11.46
N ASP A 1104 -33.29 -0.35 11.45
CA ASP A 1104 -33.97 0.31 10.34
C ASP A 1104 -32.91 0.95 9.42
N MET A 1105 -33.12 0.89 8.12
CA MET A 1105 -32.18 1.36 7.10
C MET A 1105 -32.93 1.88 5.88
N GLU A 1106 -32.64 3.10 5.46
CA GLU A 1106 -33.28 3.73 4.30
C GLU A 1106 -32.22 4.18 3.30
N THR A 1107 -32.54 4.04 2.00
CA THR A 1107 -31.65 4.48 0.91
C THR A 1107 -32.46 5.21 -0.16
N SER A 1108 -31.84 6.17 -0.84
CA SER A 1108 -32.42 6.84 -2.01
C SER A 1108 -31.37 7.20 -3.05
N ARG A 1109 -31.79 7.34 -4.31
CA ARG A 1109 -30.93 7.57 -5.46
C ARG A 1109 -31.34 8.85 -6.18
N ASP A 1110 -30.38 9.75 -6.36
CA ASP A 1110 -30.60 11.11 -6.87
C ASP A 1110 -30.32 11.24 -8.38
N SER A 1111 -29.43 10.38 -8.91
CA SER A 1111 -29.06 10.39 -10.33
C SER A 1111 -30.23 10.02 -11.26
N GLU A 1112 -30.53 10.90 -12.23
CA GLU A 1112 -31.54 10.69 -13.29
C GLU A 1112 -31.37 9.38 -14.08
N ALA A 1113 -30.19 8.76 -14.02
CA ALA A 1113 -29.95 7.45 -14.63
C ALA A 1113 -30.85 6.33 -14.06
N TRP A 1114 -31.36 6.48 -12.82
CA TRP A 1114 -32.18 5.48 -12.14
C TRP A 1114 -33.68 5.73 -12.30
N THR A 1115 -34.34 4.88 -13.10
CA THR A 1115 -35.82 4.78 -13.12
C THR A 1115 -36.36 3.62 -12.27
N ARG A 1116 -35.47 2.70 -11.84
CA ARG A 1116 -35.80 1.52 -11.02
C ARG A 1116 -34.96 1.46 -9.75
N GLY A 1117 -35.51 0.91 -8.68
CA GLY A 1117 -34.86 0.77 -7.38
C GLY A 1117 -34.43 2.12 -6.78
N VAL A 1118 -35.31 3.13 -6.88
CA VAL A 1118 -34.97 4.55 -6.64
C VAL A 1118 -34.90 4.91 -5.15
N ALA A 1119 -35.59 4.16 -4.30
CA ALA A 1119 -35.50 4.28 -2.85
C ALA A 1119 -35.86 2.95 -2.18
N THR A 1120 -35.33 2.71 -0.97
CA THR A 1120 -35.67 1.55 -0.15
C THR A 1120 -35.86 1.94 1.32
N SER A 1121 -36.65 1.14 2.03
CA SER A 1121 -36.79 1.18 3.49
C SER A 1121 -36.83 -0.25 3.99
N THR A 1122 -35.81 -0.65 4.74
CA THR A 1122 -35.59 -2.02 5.24
C THR A 1122 -35.47 -2.00 6.76
N SER A 1123 -36.27 -2.82 7.43
CA SER A 1123 -36.27 -2.99 8.88
C SER A 1123 -36.02 -4.45 9.22
N TRP A 1124 -34.93 -4.74 9.94
CA TRP A 1124 -34.64 -6.04 10.52
C TRP A 1124 -34.97 -6.01 12.02
N SER A 1125 -35.45 -7.13 12.55
CA SER A 1125 -35.55 -7.36 14.01
C SER A 1125 -34.93 -8.70 14.35
N PHE A 1126 -34.03 -8.72 15.32
CA PHE A 1126 -33.22 -9.88 15.69
C PHE A 1126 -32.87 -9.87 17.19
N GLU A 1127 -32.40 -10.98 17.73
CA GLU A 1127 -31.94 -11.08 19.13
C GLU A 1127 -30.40 -11.18 19.20
N SER A 1128 -29.79 -10.53 20.20
CA SER A 1128 -28.33 -10.57 20.40
C SER A 1128 -27.97 -10.26 21.87
N GLY A 1129 -26.83 -10.76 22.33
CA GLY A 1129 -26.21 -10.47 23.62
C GLY A 1129 -24.71 -10.74 23.52
N ARG A 1130 -23.91 -10.48 24.56
CA ARG A 1130 -22.45 -10.67 24.53
C ARG A 1130 -22.06 -12.08 24.05
N THR A 1131 -21.01 -12.13 23.24
CA THR A 1131 -20.31 -13.35 22.81
C THR A 1131 -18.82 -13.21 23.08
N ASP A 1132 -18.15 -14.30 23.42
CA ASP A 1132 -16.72 -14.30 23.77
C ASP A 1132 -15.79 -14.29 22.54
N ALA A 1133 -16.38 -14.45 21.34
CA ALA A 1133 -15.75 -14.28 20.04
C ALA A 1133 -16.78 -13.77 19.01
N ALA A 1134 -16.30 -13.37 17.83
CA ALA A 1134 -17.12 -12.86 16.74
C ALA A 1134 -18.16 -13.90 16.23
N ALA A 1135 -19.45 -13.57 16.33
CA ALA A 1135 -20.57 -14.44 15.95
C ALA A 1135 -21.59 -13.70 15.04
N PRO A 1136 -22.03 -14.26 13.89
CA PRO A 1136 -22.93 -13.56 12.98
C PRO A 1136 -24.31 -13.24 13.58
N LEU A 1137 -24.85 -12.06 13.28
CA LEU A 1137 -26.19 -11.65 13.70
C LEU A 1137 -27.29 -12.33 12.84
N SER A 1138 -28.44 -12.65 13.45
CA SER A 1138 -29.58 -13.30 12.79
C SER A 1138 -30.42 -12.34 11.93
N LEU A 1139 -29.76 -11.55 11.09
CA LEU A 1139 -30.38 -10.64 10.14
C LEU A 1139 -30.89 -11.45 8.93
N LEU A 1140 -32.19 -11.73 8.88
CA LEU A 1140 -32.81 -12.41 7.75
C LEU A 1140 -32.66 -11.59 6.45
N GLN A 1141 -32.22 -12.23 5.37
CA GLN A 1141 -32.00 -11.61 4.07
C GLN A 1141 -33.04 -12.08 3.04
N LEU A 1142 -33.37 -11.20 2.09
CA LEU A 1142 -34.32 -11.45 1.01
C LEU A 1142 -33.59 -11.47 -0.34
N ASP A 1143 -33.59 -12.63 -0.99
CA ASP A 1143 -33.11 -12.80 -2.36
C ASP A 1143 -34.31 -12.92 -3.31
N TYR A 1144 -34.36 -12.06 -4.32
CA TYR A 1144 -35.46 -11.96 -5.27
C TYR A 1144 -35.07 -12.59 -6.62
N ASP A 1145 -35.99 -13.33 -7.22
CA ASP A 1145 -35.93 -13.77 -8.61
C ASP A 1145 -37.20 -13.29 -9.32
N VAL A 1146 -37.03 -12.51 -10.39
CA VAL A 1146 -38.09 -11.81 -11.12
C VAL A 1146 -37.85 -12.00 -12.62
N PRO A 1147 -38.86 -12.38 -13.42
CA PRO A 1147 -38.71 -12.63 -14.85
C PRO A 1147 -38.65 -11.33 -15.68
N VAL A 1148 -37.67 -10.47 -15.37
CA VAL A 1148 -37.37 -9.25 -16.13
C VAL A 1148 -36.50 -9.54 -17.35
N ASP A 1149 -36.59 -8.66 -18.36
CA ASP A 1149 -35.64 -8.62 -19.46
C ASP A 1149 -34.35 -7.83 -19.10
N VAL A 1150 -33.45 -7.70 -20.08
CA VAL A 1150 -32.21 -6.91 -19.97
C VAL A 1150 -32.43 -5.40 -19.71
N ARG A 1151 -33.67 -4.92 -19.60
CA ARG A 1151 -34.07 -3.55 -19.25
C ARG A 1151 -34.87 -3.49 -17.94
N ASN A 1152 -34.67 -4.47 -17.05
CA ASN A 1152 -35.38 -4.62 -15.78
C ASN A 1152 -36.91 -4.48 -15.94
N SER A 1153 -37.46 -5.03 -17.04
CA SER A 1153 -38.86 -4.89 -17.43
C SER A 1153 -39.51 -6.25 -17.71
N VAL A 1154 -40.65 -6.54 -17.09
CA VAL A 1154 -41.52 -7.67 -17.47
C VAL A 1154 -42.39 -7.26 -18.66
N ARG A 1155 -42.49 -8.09 -19.71
CA ARG A 1155 -43.21 -7.74 -20.96
C ARG A 1155 -44.41 -8.64 -21.27
N GLY A 1156 -45.51 -8.03 -21.71
CA GLY A 1156 -46.60 -8.71 -22.43
C GLY A 1156 -47.42 -9.73 -21.63
N THR A 1157 -47.34 -9.72 -20.30
CA THR A 1157 -48.07 -10.65 -19.43
C THR A 1157 -49.32 -10.01 -18.83
N ARG A 1158 -50.35 -10.84 -18.57
CA ARG A 1158 -51.51 -10.43 -17.74
C ARG A 1158 -51.24 -10.56 -16.24
N SER A 1159 -50.24 -11.37 -15.88
CA SER A 1159 -49.80 -11.69 -14.53
C SER A 1159 -48.41 -12.31 -14.59
N HIS A 1160 -47.59 -12.12 -13.57
CA HIS A 1160 -46.25 -12.70 -13.47
C HIS A 1160 -45.94 -13.12 -12.02
N HIS A 1161 -44.80 -13.77 -11.84
CA HIS A 1161 -44.34 -14.21 -10.53
C HIS A 1161 -43.17 -13.36 -10.03
N VAL A 1162 -43.07 -13.23 -8.71
CA VAL A 1162 -41.85 -12.86 -8.00
C VAL A 1162 -41.55 -14.00 -7.04
N ASP A 1163 -40.38 -14.62 -7.19
CA ASP A 1163 -39.88 -15.60 -6.24
C ASP A 1163 -39.01 -14.89 -5.19
N VAL A 1164 -39.15 -15.32 -3.94
CA VAL A 1164 -38.43 -14.79 -2.77
C VAL A 1164 -37.84 -15.97 -2.01
N ARG A 1165 -36.52 -15.95 -1.80
CA ARG A 1165 -35.82 -16.84 -0.88
C ARG A 1165 -35.44 -16.09 0.38
N VAL A 1166 -35.64 -16.71 1.54
CA VAL A 1166 -35.23 -16.19 2.84
C VAL A 1166 -34.03 -16.98 3.36
N ARG A 1167 -32.93 -16.28 3.65
CA ARG A 1167 -31.69 -16.87 4.20
C ARG A 1167 -31.23 -16.12 5.46
N THR A 1168 -30.39 -16.78 6.24
CA THR A 1168 -29.53 -16.20 7.27
C THR A 1168 -28.15 -15.86 6.68
N GLN A 1169 -27.25 -15.27 7.49
CA GLN A 1169 -25.83 -15.20 7.14
C GLN A 1169 -25.17 -16.59 7.15
N GLU A 1170 -24.03 -16.71 6.48
CA GLU A 1170 -23.23 -17.95 6.54
C GLU A 1170 -22.68 -18.15 7.96
N GLY A 1171 -22.47 -19.42 8.33
CA GLY A 1171 -22.20 -19.83 9.72
C GLY A 1171 -23.45 -19.99 10.61
N LEU A 1172 -24.58 -19.38 10.27
CA LEU A 1172 -25.84 -19.55 11.04
C LEU A 1172 -26.68 -20.75 10.55
N PRO A 1173 -27.53 -21.33 11.41
CA PRO A 1173 -28.53 -22.30 11.01
C PRO A 1173 -29.48 -21.74 9.93
N VAL A 1174 -29.95 -22.62 9.05
CA VAL A 1174 -31.03 -22.30 8.10
C VAL A 1174 -32.32 -22.00 8.87
N PRO A 1175 -32.99 -20.85 8.65
CA PRO A 1175 -34.13 -20.42 9.46
C PRO A 1175 -35.32 -21.37 9.30
N ARG A 1176 -36.13 -21.50 10.36
CA ARG A 1176 -37.21 -22.49 10.47
C ARG A 1176 -38.57 -21.81 10.65
N GLY A 1177 -39.65 -22.47 10.20
CA GLY A 1177 -41.01 -21.92 10.32
C GLY A 1177 -41.22 -20.60 9.60
N VAL A 1178 -40.44 -20.33 8.54
CA VAL A 1178 -40.46 -19.05 7.82
C VAL A 1178 -41.83 -18.81 7.19
N SER A 1179 -42.39 -17.63 7.46
CA SER A 1179 -43.58 -17.06 6.83
C SER A 1179 -43.19 -15.85 6.00
N VAL A 1180 -43.83 -15.67 4.83
CA VAL A 1180 -43.57 -14.54 3.93
C VAL A 1180 -44.87 -13.94 3.42
N ARG A 1181 -44.99 -12.61 3.52
CA ARG A 1181 -46.01 -11.79 2.87
C ARG A 1181 -45.36 -10.95 1.78
N VAL A 1182 -45.93 -10.96 0.57
CA VAL A 1182 -45.52 -10.08 -0.53
C VAL A 1182 -46.68 -9.16 -0.88
N GLU A 1183 -46.39 -7.87 -0.98
CA GLU A 1183 -47.32 -6.81 -1.35
C GLU A 1183 -46.73 -6.00 -2.51
N ALA A 1184 -47.60 -5.46 -3.36
CA ALA A 1184 -47.20 -4.59 -4.46
C ALA A 1184 -48.10 -3.36 -4.60
N SER A 1185 -47.45 -2.24 -4.91
CA SER A 1185 -48.02 -0.97 -5.30
C SER A 1185 -47.71 -0.72 -6.78
N TYR A 1186 -48.63 -0.08 -7.49
CA TYR A 1186 -48.43 0.40 -8.87
C TYR A 1186 -48.45 1.95 -8.98
N ASP A 1187 -48.45 2.65 -7.84
CA ASP A 1187 -48.65 4.10 -7.71
C ASP A 1187 -47.66 4.76 -6.73
N ASP A 1188 -46.41 4.27 -6.72
CA ASP A 1188 -45.31 4.72 -5.85
C ASP A 1188 -45.60 4.64 -4.33
N GLY A 1189 -46.38 3.65 -3.91
CA GLY A 1189 -46.58 3.25 -2.52
C GLY A 1189 -47.86 3.79 -1.88
N ARG A 1190 -48.76 4.40 -2.66
CA ARG A 1190 -49.99 5.02 -2.16
C ARG A 1190 -51.09 3.98 -1.93
N THR A 1191 -51.22 2.98 -2.81
CA THR A 1191 -52.15 1.86 -2.65
C THR A 1191 -51.42 0.52 -2.72
N TRP A 1192 -51.84 -0.44 -1.89
CA TRP A 1192 -51.15 -1.72 -1.72
C TRP A 1192 -52.06 -2.92 -1.96
N SER A 1193 -51.60 -3.85 -2.79
CA SER A 1193 -52.25 -5.13 -3.06
C SER A 1193 -51.43 -6.27 -2.45
N SER A 1194 -52.06 -7.17 -1.69
CA SER A 1194 -51.40 -8.40 -1.22
C SER A 1194 -51.36 -9.43 -2.35
N ALA A 1195 -50.18 -9.93 -2.68
CA ALA A 1195 -50.02 -10.98 -3.68
C ALA A 1195 -50.42 -12.36 -3.11
N ARG A 1196 -50.81 -13.29 -3.99
CA ARG A 1196 -51.02 -14.70 -3.58
C ARG A 1196 -49.68 -15.40 -3.49
N THR A 1197 -49.14 -15.51 -2.28
CA THR A 1197 -47.85 -16.15 -1.99
C THR A 1197 -48.02 -17.61 -1.54
N HIS A 1198 -47.22 -18.52 -2.08
CA HIS A 1198 -47.16 -19.93 -1.68
C HIS A 1198 -45.70 -20.42 -1.61
N ALA A 1199 -45.40 -21.37 -0.72
CA ALA A 1199 -44.08 -22.00 -0.69
C ALA A 1199 -43.90 -23.00 -1.84
N HIS A 1200 -42.70 -23.05 -2.44
CA HIS A 1200 -42.32 -24.05 -3.46
C HIS A 1200 -40.97 -24.72 -3.18
N GLY A 1201 -40.29 -24.36 -2.10
CA GLY A 1201 -39.08 -25.01 -1.61
C GLY A 1201 -38.80 -24.63 -0.16
N ARG A 1202 -37.72 -25.17 0.42
CA ARG A 1202 -37.28 -24.78 1.76
C ARG A 1202 -36.93 -23.30 1.77
N ASN A 1203 -37.70 -22.51 2.51
CA ASN A 1203 -37.61 -21.05 2.61
C ASN A 1203 -37.66 -20.31 1.25
N ALA A 1204 -38.35 -20.90 0.26
CA ALA A 1204 -38.55 -20.32 -1.07
C ALA A 1204 -40.04 -20.21 -1.39
N PHE A 1205 -40.47 -19.01 -1.77
CA PHE A 1205 -41.86 -18.60 -1.88
C PHE A 1205 -42.13 -17.88 -3.20
N ARG A 1206 -43.27 -18.18 -3.84
CA ARG A 1206 -43.70 -17.61 -5.11
C ARG A 1206 -44.92 -16.75 -4.91
N ALA A 1207 -44.81 -15.46 -5.20
CA ALA A 1207 -45.89 -14.50 -5.20
C ALA A 1207 -46.43 -14.28 -6.62
N SER A 1208 -47.75 -14.41 -6.82
CA SER A 1208 -48.41 -14.12 -8.09
C SER A 1208 -48.97 -12.69 -8.10
N LEU A 1209 -48.55 -11.89 -9.07
CA LEU A 1209 -48.86 -10.47 -9.22
C LEU A 1209 -49.69 -10.21 -10.49
N THR A 1210 -50.56 -9.21 -10.46
CA THR A 1210 -51.46 -8.86 -11.58
C THR A 1210 -51.38 -7.35 -11.84
N PRO A 1211 -50.58 -6.91 -12.82
CA PRO A 1211 -50.39 -5.50 -13.13
C PRO A 1211 -51.65 -4.88 -13.75
N PRO A 1212 -51.76 -3.53 -13.76
CA PRO A 1212 -52.81 -2.78 -14.45
C PRO A 1212 -53.03 -3.20 -15.92
N ALA A 1213 -54.18 -2.81 -16.48
CA ALA A 1213 -54.60 -3.25 -17.81
C ALA A 1213 -53.87 -2.56 -18.98
N HIS A 1214 -53.33 -1.36 -18.78
CA HIS A 1214 -52.79 -0.49 -19.82
C HIS A 1214 -51.59 0.33 -19.30
N GLY A 1215 -50.65 0.63 -20.20
CA GLY A 1215 -49.50 1.50 -19.94
C GLY A 1215 -48.26 0.77 -19.43
N GLU A 1216 -47.16 1.52 -19.29
CA GLU A 1216 -46.03 1.11 -18.45
C GLU A 1216 -46.37 1.42 -16.99
N SER A 1217 -46.07 0.49 -16.09
CA SER A 1217 -46.30 0.64 -14.65
C SER A 1217 -45.08 0.18 -13.86
N TRP A 1218 -44.65 1.01 -12.91
CA TRP A 1218 -43.63 0.62 -11.95
C TRP A 1218 -44.22 -0.33 -10.91
N VAL A 1219 -43.44 -1.30 -10.44
CA VAL A 1219 -43.84 -2.15 -9.32
C VAL A 1219 -43.02 -1.77 -8.10
N THR A 1220 -43.66 -1.11 -7.14
CA THR A 1220 -43.08 -0.87 -5.82
C THR A 1220 -43.43 -2.07 -4.95
N LEU A 1221 -42.42 -2.85 -4.55
CA LEU A 1221 -42.59 -4.07 -3.75
C LEU A 1221 -42.46 -3.78 -2.26
N ARG A 1222 -43.22 -4.52 -1.45
CA ARG A 1222 -42.99 -4.64 -0.01
C ARG A 1222 -43.08 -6.11 0.40
N VAL A 1223 -42.02 -6.62 1.01
CA VAL A 1223 -41.94 -8.01 1.47
C VAL A 1223 -41.67 -8.03 2.97
N THR A 1224 -42.41 -8.88 3.68
CA THR A 1224 -42.19 -9.12 5.11
C THR A 1224 -41.97 -10.61 5.32
N ALA A 1225 -40.83 -10.99 5.91
CA ALA A 1225 -40.54 -12.34 6.34
C ALA A 1225 -40.34 -12.40 7.86
N ARG A 1226 -40.81 -13.49 8.49
CA ARG A 1226 -40.57 -13.81 9.90
C ARG A 1226 -40.38 -15.31 10.06
N ASP A 1227 -39.45 -15.71 10.92
CA ASP A 1227 -39.17 -17.11 11.27
C ASP A 1227 -39.71 -17.50 12.67
N ALA A 1228 -39.45 -18.74 13.09
CA ALA A 1228 -39.89 -19.29 14.36
C ALA A 1228 -39.07 -18.84 15.60
N ALA A 1229 -37.88 -18.24 15.41
CA ALA A 1229 -37.16 -17.55 16.49
C ALA A 1229 -37.71 -16.12 16.74
N GLY A 1230 -38.64 -15.67 15.89
CA GLY A 1230 -39.19 -14.32 15.92
C GLY A 1230 -38.28 -13.29 15.25
N ASP A 1231 -37.21 -13.72 14.59
CA ASP A 1231 -36.41 -12.87 13.74
C ASP A 1231 -37.24 -12.49 12.51
N SER A 1232 -37.09 -11.25 12.02
CA SER A 1232 -37.89 -10.75 10.91
C SER A 1232 -37.20 -9.67 10.09
N VAL A 1233 -37.57 -9.58 8.82
CA VAL A 1233 -37.17 -8.53 7.90
C VAL A 1233 -38.41 -8.01 7.16
N ARG A 1234 -38.55 -6.68 7.12
CA ARG A 1234 -39.56 -5.97 6.33
C ARG A 1234 -38.85 -5.02 5.38
N GLN A 1235 -38.94 -5.26 4.08
CA GLN A 1235 -38.24 -4.51 3.06
C GLN A 1235 -39.23 -3.92 2.06
N THR A 1236 -39.09 -2.64 1.78
CA THR A 1236 -39.82 -1.92 0.73
C THR A 1236 -38.82 -1.43 -0.30
N VAL A 1237 -39.08 -1.67 -1.59
CA VAL A 1237 -38.25 -1.19 -2.71
C VAL A 1237 -39.14 -0.44 -3.69
N GLN A 1238 -38.91 0.86 -3.80
CA GLN A 1238 -39.66 1.75 -4.69
C GLN A 1238 -39.22 1.57 -6.14
N ARG A 1239 -40.19 1.37 -7.04
CA ARG A 1239 -39.99 1.04 -8.46
C ARG A 1239 -39.00 -0.12 -8.66
N ALA A 1240 -39.15 -1.21 -7.89
CA ALA A 1240 -38.28 -2.39 -7.90
C ALA A 1240 -37.99 -2.93 -9.31
N TYR A 1241 -38.97 -2.88 -10.22
CA TYR A 1241 -38.83 -3.13 -11.65
C TYR A 1241 -40.02 -2.50 -12.42
N ALA A 1242 -39.98 -2.53 -13.75
CA ALA A 1242 -41.06 -2.07 -14.62
C ALA A 1242 -41.90 -3.22 -15.17
N VAL A 1243 -43.17 -2.96 -15.49
CA VAL A 1243 -44.02 -3.83 -16.30
C VAL A 1243 -44.50 -3.05 -17.52
N ARG A 1244 -44.39 -3.66 -18.71
CA ARG A 1244 -44.88 -3.13 -19.99
C ARG A 1244 -45.83 -4.15 -20.61
N ARG A 1245 -47.11 -3.78 -20.72
CA ARG A 1245 -48.21 -4.68 -21.12
C ARG A 1245 -48.69 -4.43 -22.55
#